data_AF-A0A503WN11-F1
#
_entry.id   AF-A0A503WN11-F1
#
_cell.length_a   1.000
_cell.length_b   1.000
_cell.length_c   1.000
_cell.angle_alpha   90.00
_cell.angle_beta   90.00
_cell.angle_gamma   90.00
#
_symmetry.space_group_name_H-M   'P 1'
#
loop_
_entity.id
_entity.type
_entity.pdbx_description
1 polymer ?
#
loop_
_entity_poly.entity_id
_entity_poly.type
_entity_poly.pdbx_seq_one_letter_code
_entity_poly.pdbx_strand_id
1 'polypeptide(L)'
;MPDFKPIRKAMVVIAVSNYDPPYEALPGTLTSARRIADWARGPGDGRNYKVVEITDAPVGGKPGAAVTVERLRTAITDLLDTTIIDRLVVYFAGHGVVRSTAEEFWLLTHAGKDSGECVGVMQFMEGLKNYGIGATSQQLKKGQLVIIADACRNVHQDGLGFVANAVMTRKGKAVGLQTDLFRATTAGAYSFQVKAVDGAEPYCLFSSVLCDALEGKVPDVIDSEFHPFKPVISNDALADYLDAEVPKRAAELKETMEPDNQAGIRAFHNYYDILRPGPVVPPIQEQQQQQQQQQQQQQQGDRVTLPVTTVTEILRQLSRANEGFGVGKPATAPDTVDIKKIIEDVFRRNNWPGSIDPPAKTTLPGKDLPGQVTLPDKPFVPGRIDLPGKISLPDGGGFGGGASSGDFDWEALAEILRGIQLPAPDEGVPKPRIEIDLSELLKPKPRAGKRVARMQFEPEPDAAAGFRRSLQRASQLADALLHAEVPHVVFDGNGPVAVPKAGANAFSRVLFGWNYVPSARIRDLPLFMRQEHGWTLAPCLRNTVSALLEELPGEVLMRPRYFGDWDVSLSSGARMGPGATSRVSDAKKLGDSRRLLKEEHPNDGIRAGYLYRFAGDDDNIVRTANYMAGYGLPFDLAALSATAMTWQQRNGRWQVIADLPAVEADTDESRPYYANAAFAARKSVRVWGLFPIHRQGWQLLADADHLDVPQVLRDVAAELVGAAAVVLPGSALERLADHFGYVIVNPSKA
;
A
#
# COMPACT_ATOMS: atom_id res chain seq x y z
N MET A 1 14.99 16.97 28.66
CA MET A 1 15.12 16.48 27.27
C MET A 1 16.58 16.62 26.86
N PRO A 2 17.12 15.81 25.93
CA PRO A 2 18.39 16.13 25.26
C PRO A 2 18.29 17.50 24.57
N ASP A 3 19.43 18.08 24.19
CA ASP A 3 19.54 19.43 23.60
C ASP A 3 18.83 19.50 22.23
N PHE A 4 17.51 19.70 22.28
CA PHE A 4 16.60 19.62 21.14
C PHE A 4 16.67 20.91 20.35
N LYS A 5 17.40 20.85 19.23
CA LYS A 5 17.42 21.91 18.23
C LYS A 5 16.34 21.60 17.18
N PRO A 6 15.18 22.29 17.16
CA PRO A 6 14.13 21.99 16.21
C PRO A 6 14.61 22.18 14.77
N ILE A 7 14.26 21.25 13.89
CA ILE A 7 14.51 21.37 12.45
C ILE A 7 13.75 22.58 11.88
N ARG A 8 14.35 23.29 10.93
CA ARG A 8 13.76 24.48 10.29
C ARG A 8 12.72 24.03 9.26
N LYS A 9 11.45 24.39 9.47
CA LYS A 9 10.35 23.95 8.60
C LYS A 9 9.81 25.11 7.76
N ALA A 10 9.38 24.81 6.54
CA ALA A 10 8.58 25.72 5.73
C ALA A 10 7.40 24.98 5.10
N MET A 11 6.32 25.71 4.83
CA MET A 11 5.14 25.18 4.15
C MET A 11 4.74 26.12 3.02
N VAL A 12 4.55 25.56 1.83
CA VAL A 12 3.90 26.23 0.70
C VAL A 12 2.48 25.69 0.63
N VAL A 13 1.49 26.56 0.73
CA VAL A 13 0.06 26.24 0.68
C VAL A 13 -0.49 26.78 -0.63
N ILE A 14 -0.78 25.87 -1.57
CA ILE A 14 -1.34 26.18 -2.88
C ILE A 14 -2.82 25.78 -2.85
N ALA A 15 -3.70 26.69 -3.23
CA ALA A 15 -5.10 26.36 -3.41
C ALA A 15 -5.73 27.17 -4.52
N VAL A 16 -6.54 26.50 -5.34
CA VAL A 16 -7.20 27.10 -6.49
C VAL A 16 -8.69 26.80 -6.36
N SER A 17 -9.49 27.85 -6.26
CA SER A 17 -10.95 27.76 -6.15
C SER A 17 -11.66 28.23 -7.41
N ASN A 18 -11.05 29.12 -8.19
CA ASN A 18 -11.61 29.72 -9.39
C ASN A 18 -10.74 29.32 -10.57
N TYR A 19 -11.41 28.78 -11.57
CA TYR A 19 -10.81 28.27 -12.78
C TYR A 19 -11.47 28.91 -13.99
N ASP A 20 -10.69 29.01 -15.07
CA ASP A 20 -11.26 29.19 -16.39
C ASP A 20 -12.04 27.92 -16.81
N PRO A 21 -13.16 28.05 -17.55
CA PRO A 21 -13.90 26.93 -18.10
C PRO A 21 -12.99 25.98 -18.91
N PRO A 22 -13.23 24.65 -18.88
CA PRO A 22 -14.46 23.98 -18.45
C PRO A 22 -14.54 23.65 -16.94
N TYR A 23 -13.51 23.94 -16.15
CA TYR A 23 -13.42 23.47 -14.77
C TYR A 23 -14.37 24.22 -13.81
N GLU A 24 -15.11 23.48 -12.98
CA GLU A 24 -15.98 24.05 -11.96
C GLU A 24 -15.19 24.69 -10.80
N ALA A 25 -15.81 25.66 -10.12
CA ALA A 25 -15.23 26.30 -8.94
C ALA A 25 -15.21 25.37 -7.72
N LEU A 26 -14.11 25.38 -6.97
CA LEU A 26 -13.86 24.54 -5.81
C LEU A 26 -13.68 25.37 -4.52
N PRO A 27 -14.73 26.04 -3.99
CA PRO A 27 -14.58 26.91 -2.82
C PRO A 27 -14.10 26.20 -1.55
N GLY A 28 -14.26 24.87 -1.45
CA GLY A 28 -13.74 24.09 -0.32
C GLY A 28 -12.21 24.07 -0.24
N THR A 29 -11.49 24.38 -1.32
CA THR A 29 -10.01 24.40 -1.33
C THR A 29 -9.48 25.55 -0.50
N LEU A 30 -10.13 26.72 -0.53
CA LEU A 30 -9.74 27.89 0.26
C LEU A 30 -9.99 27.70 1.77
N THR A 31 -11.12 27.10 2.14
CA THR A 31 -11.42 26.75 3.55
C THR A 31 -10.33 25.83 4.10
N SER A 32 -9.98 24.79 3.33
CA SER A 32 -8.99 23.78 3.70
C SER A 32 -7.57 24.36 3.76
N ALA A 33 -7.21 25.20 2.79
CA ALA A 33 -5.92 25.89 2.72
C ALA A 33 -5.70 26.86 3.90
N ARG A 34 -6.72 27.65 4.24
CA ARG A 34 -6.69 28.53 5.42
C ARG A 34 -6.49 27.69 6.69
N ARG A 35 -7.25 26.61 6.87
CA ARG A 35 -7.16 25.73 8.05
C ARG A 35 -5.75 25.13 8.21
N ILE A 36 -5.16 24.59 7.15
CA ILE A 36 -3.80 24.00 7.24
C ILE A 36 -2.70 25.06 7.40
N ALA A 37 -2.86 26.25 6.78
CA ALA A 37 -1.94 27.37 6.95
C ALA A 37 -1.97 27.92 8.40
N ASP A 38 -3.17 28.06 8.97
CA ASP A 38 -3.37 28.51 10.36
C ASP A 38 -2.89 27.48 11.37
N TRP A 39 -3.11 26.18 11.11
CA TRP A 39 -2.48 25.10 11.88
C TRP A 39 -0.95 25.24 11.90
N ALA A 40 -0.32 25.41 10.74
CA ALA A 40 1.13 25.47 10.58
C ALA A 40 1.77 26.73 11.21
N ARG A 41 1.03 27.85 11.24
CA ARG A 41 1.39 29.09 11.96
C ARG A 41 1.16 29.01 13.46
N GLY A 42 0.21 28.18 13.89
CA GLY A 42 -0.21 28.08 15.28
C GLY A 42 0.95 27.66 16.20
N PRO A 43 1.01 28.18 17.43
CA PRO A 43 2.10 27.87 18.36
C PRO A 43 2.08 26.40 18.77
N GLY A 44 3.22 25.73 18.62
CA GLY A 44 3.46 24.36 19.09
C GLY A 44 4.96 24.08 19.14
N ASP A 45 5.41 23.16 19.99
CA ASP A 45 6.85 22.93 20.19
C ASP A 45 7.50 22.22 18.98
N GLY A 46 6.68 21.59 18.11
CA GLY A 46 7.09 21.11 16.79
C GLY A 46 6.62 21.97 15.63
N ARG A 47 5.80 23.02 15.85
CA ARG A 47 5.25 23.90 14.81
C ARG A 47 6.02 25.21 14.70
N ASN A 48 7.01 25.20 13.81
CA ASN A 48 7.89 26.32 13.50
C ASN A 48 7.96 26.59 11.98
N TYR A 49 6.82 26.50 11.28
CA TYR A 49 6.76 26.63 9.83
C TYR A 49 6.82 28.08 9.36
N LYS A 50 7.74 28.42 8.46
CA LYS A 50 7.59 29.60 7.58
C LYS A 50 6.55 29.27 6.50
N VAL A 51 5.36 29.88 6.58
CA VAL A 51 4.23 29.59 5.68
C VAL A 51 4.14 30.62 4.55
N VAL A 52 4.03 30.14 3.31
CA VAL A 52 3.74 30.93 2.11
C VAL A 52 2.43 30.42 1.50
N GLU A 53 1.41 31.28 1.43
CA GLU A 53 0.14 30.98 0.77
C GLU A 53 0.13 31.51 -0.66
N ILE A 54 -0.26 30.65 -1.60
CA ILE A 54 -0.40 30.97 -3.02
C ILE A 54 -1.80 30.53 -3.46
N THR A 55 -2.77 31.37 -3.11
CA THR A 55 -4.20 31.13 -3.36
C THR A 55 -4.82 32.23 -4.21
N ASP A 56 -6.00 31.95 -4.75
CA ASP A 56 -6.89 32.88 -5.43
C ASP A 56 -8.05 33.36 -4.53
N ALA A 57 -7.83 33.35 -3.21
CA ALA A 57 -8.77 33.91 -2.25
C ALA A 57 -8.98 35.42 -2.51
N PRO A 58 -10.23 35.93 -2.44
CA PRO A 58 -10.51 37.35 -2.57
C PRO A 58 -9.95 38.15 -1.40
N VAL A 59 -9.37 39.32 -1.67
CA VAL A 59 -8.74 40.19 -0.66
C VAL A 59 -9.35 41.58 -0.71
N GLY A 60 -9.89 42.05 0.42
CA GLY A 60 -10.49 43.39 0.53
C GLY A 60 -11.66 43.63 -0.43
N GLY A 61 -12.46 42.59 -0.71
CA GLY A 61 -13.59 42.65 -1.65
C GLY A 61 -13.21 42.64 -3.13
N LYS A 62 -11.91 42.51 -3.47
CA LYS A 62 -11.45 42.33 -4.85
C LYS A 62 -11.29 40.83 -5.16
N PRO A 63 -11.45 40.42 -6.43
CA PRO A 63 -11.08 39.07 -6.87
C PRO A 63 -9.66 38.72 -6.45
N GLY A 64 -9.44 37.45 -6.09
CA GLY A 64 -8.09 36.98 -5.78
C GLY A 64 -7.19 37.01 -7.01
N ALA A 65 -5.88 37.10 -6.79
CA ALA A 65 -4.93 36.93 -7.87
C ALA A 65 -4.96 35.46 -8.35
N ALA A 66 -4.93 35.25 -9.67
CA ALA A 66 -4.84 33.91 -10.26
C ALA A 66 -3.65 33.12 -9.65
N VAL A 67 -3.82 31.82 -9.48
CA VAL A 67 -2.70 30.92 -9.22
C VAL A 67 -2.20 30.45 -10.57
N THR A 68 -0.94 30.78 -10.87
CA THR A 68 -0.29 30.49 -12.16
C THR A 68 1.08 29.88 -11.94
N VAL A 69 1.61 29.19 -12.95
CA VAL A 69 2.96 28.61 -12.93
C VAL A 69 4.01 29.66 -12.54
N GLU A 70 3.91 30.87 -13.11
CA GLU A 70 4.90 31.93 -12.84
C GLU A 70 4.80 32.47 -11.42
N ARG A 71 3.58 32.63 -10.88
CA ARG A 71 3.38 33.04 -9.49
C ARG A 71 3.89 31.98 -8.50
N LEU A 72 3.67 30.70 -8.79
CA LEU A 72 4.25 29.59 -8.02
C LEU A 72 5.78 29.62 -8.08
N ARG A 73 6.35 29.72 -9.28
CA ARG A 73 7.80 29.76 -9.50
C ARG A 73 8.46 30.91 -8.73
N THR A 74 7.89 32.11 -8.82
CA THR A 74 8.41 33.30 -8.14
C THR A 74 8.38 33.11 -6.62
N ALA A 75 7.21 32.80 -6.05
CA ALA A 75 7.04 32.73 -4.60
C ALA A 75 7.78 31.56 -3.94
N ILE A 76 7.85 30.40 -4.60
CA ILE A 76 8.57 29.23 -4.07
C ILE A 76 10.09 29.44 -4.22
N THR A 77 10.56 30.05 -5.30
CA THR A 77 11.99 30.37 -5.46
C THR A 77 12.44 31.40 -4.41
N ASP A 78 11.68 32.48 -4.20
CA ASP A 78 11.98 33.47 -3.15
C ASP A 78 12.04 32.84 -1.76
N LEU A 79 11.08 31.97 -1.41
CA LEU A 79 11.09 31.22 -0.15
C LEU A 79 12.38 30.41 0.01
N LEU A 80 12.78 29.65 -1.01
CA LEU A 80 13.90 28.72 -0.96
C LEU A 80 15.27 29.41 -1.04
N ASP A 81 15.39 30.55 -1.73
CA ASP A 81 16.63 31.32 -1.80
C ASP A 81 16.82 32.24 -0.57
N THR A 82 15.75 32.71 0.06
CA THR A 82 15.83 33.56 1.29
C THR A 82 15.86 32.77 2.60
N THR A 83 15.55 31.48 2.60
CA THR A 83 15.33 30.71 3.83
C THR A 83 16.09 29.39 3.85
N ILE A 84 16.89 29.17 4.89
CA ILE A 84 17.54 27.87 5.09
C ILE A 84 16.54 26.90 5.73
N ILE A 85 16.12 25.89 4.97
CA ILE A 85 15.02 24.97 5.32
C ILE A 85 15.56 23.54 5.44
N ASP A 86 15.14 22.82 6.48
CA ASP A 86 15.43 21.39 6.70
C ASP A 86 14.30 20.48 6.20
N ARG A 87 13.04 20.92 6.38
CA ARG A 87 11.84 20.30 5.82
C ARG A 87 10.99 21.30 5.05
N LEU A 88 10.67 20.98 3.80
CA LEU A 88 9.61 21.63 3.04
C LEU A 88 8.35 20.76 3.05
N VAL A 89 7.19 21.36 3.33
CA VAL A 89 5.88 20.79 3.04
C VAL A 89 5.28 21.57 1.88
N VAL A 90 4.72 20.90 0.88
CA VAL A 90 3.87 21.51 -0.13
C VAL A 90 2.48 20.89 0.00
N TYR A 91 1.50 21.74 0.26
CA TYR A 91 0.08 21.40 0.23
C TYR A 91 -0.51 21.94 -1.07
N PHE A 92 -1.30 21.12 -1.77
CA PHE A 92 -2.13 21.51 -2.90
C PHE A 92 -3.58 21.09 -2.68
N ALA A 93 -4.53 21.98 -2.96
CA ALA A 93 -5.94 21.65 -3.08
C ALA A 93 -6.57 22.30 -4.32
N GLY A 94 -7.23 21.50 -5.16
CA GLY A 94 -7.76 21.94 -6.46
C GLY A 94 -8.09 20.77 -7.38
N HIS A 95 -8.38 21.08 -8.64
CA HIS A 95 -8.48 20.05 -9.68
C HIS A 95 -7.13 19.40 -9.93
N GLY A 96 -7.16 18.09 -10.16
CA GLY A 96 -6.01 17.29 -10.57
C GLY A 96 -6.43 16.20 -11.53
N VAL A 97 -5.50 15.77 -12.37
CA VAL A 97 -5.68 14.69 -13.35
C VAL A 97 -4.43 13.81 -13.40
N VAL A 98 -4.57 12.55 -13.81
CA VAL A 98 -3.42 11.68 -14.10
C VAL A 98 -3.51 11.12 -15.51
N ARG A 99 -2.37 11.05 -16.20
CA ARG A 99 -2.22 10.25 -17.43
C ARG A 99 -1.86 8.81 -17.11
N SER A 100 -1.01 8.66 -16.10
CA SER A 100 -0.46 7.40 -15.62
C SER A 100 -0.11 7.52 -14.14
N THR A 101 0.26 6.42 -13.51
CA THR A 101 0.78 6.40 -12.13
C THR A 101 2.07 7.21 -11.94
N ALA A 102 2.76 7.58 -13.03
CA ALA A 102 3.97 8.39 -13.02
C ALA A 102 3.75 9.87 -13.46
N GLU A 103 2.57 10.21 -13.98
CA GLU A 103 2.25 11.53 -14.53
C GLU A 103 0.96 12.07 -13.90
N GLU A 104 1.14 12.77 -12.80
CA GLU A 104 0.12 13.50 -12.04
C GLU A 104 0.25 15.00 -12.30
N PHE A 105 -0.87 15.68 -12.53
CA PHE A 105 -0.95 17.09 -12.84
C PHE A 105 -1.88 17.79 -11.85
N TRP A 106 -1.41 18.87 -11.23
CA TRP A 106 -2.26 19.80 -10.50
C TRP A 106 -2.64 20.96 -11.41
N LEU A 107 -3.94 21.23 -11.55
CA LEU A 107 -4.43 22.24 -12.48
C LEU A 107 -4.50 23.61 -11.81
N LEU A 108 -4.01 24.64 -12.52
CA LEU A 108 -3.97 26.02 -12.04
C LEU A 108 -5.09 26.86 -12.69
N THR A 109 -5.23 28.14 -12.30
CA THR A 109 -6.41 28.96 -12.65
C THR A 109 -6.73 28.99 -14.15
N HIS A 110 -5.72 28.96 -15.02
CA HIS A 110 -5.89 29.05 -16.47
C HIS A 110 -5.84 27.71 -17.21
N ALA A 111 -5.84 26.57 -16.51
CA ALA A 111 -5.72 25.22 -17.09
C ALA A 111 -6.78 24.88 -18.15
N GLY A 112 -7.94 25.53 -18.13
CA GLY A 112 -8.99 25.37 -19.15
C GLY A 112 -8.71 26.09 -20.48
N LYS A 113 -7.71 26.99 -20.53
CA LYS A 113 -7.31 27.76 -21.72
C LYS A 113 -5.86 27.56 -22.13
N ASP A 114 -4.98 27.24 -21.19
CA ASP A 114 -3.55 26.99 -21.42
C ASP A 114 -3.16 25.64 -20.79
N SER A 115 -2.74 24.70 -21.64
CA SER A 115 -2.29 23.38 -21.21
C SER A 115 -0.94 23.42 -20.46
N GLY A 116 -0.20 24.52 -20.54
CA GLY A 116 1.00 24.78 -19.74
C GLY A 116 0.72 25.25 -18.31
N GLU A 117 -0.52 25.65 -17.97
CA GLU A 117 -0.93 26.12 -16.65
C GLU A 117 -1.35 24.95 -15.73
N CYS A 118 -0.43 24.00 -15.59
CA CYS A 118 -0.51 22.86 -14.68
C CYS A 118 0.86 22.54 -14.08
N VAL A 119 0.90 21.96 -12.87
CA VAL A 119 2.13 21.48 -12.24
C VAL A 119 2.27 19.98 -12.47
N GLY A 120 3.32 19.56 -13.17
CA GLY A 120 3.71 18.15 -13.23
C GLY A 120 4.34 17.75 -11.90
N VAL A 121 3.62 17.00 -11.06
CA VAL A 121 3.96 16.80 -9.65
C VAL A 121 5.31 16.13 -9.48
N MET A 122 5.61 15.11 -10.29
CA MET A 122 6.89 14.40 -10.24
C MET A 122 8.05 15.28 -10.72
N GLN A 123 7.85 16.08 -11.75
CA GLN A 123 8.83 17.03 -12.28
C GLN A 123 9.11 18.15 -11.26
N PHE A 124 8.08 18.62 -10.55
CA PHE A 124 8.18 19.58 -9.47
C PHE A 124 8.95 19.04 -8.26
N MET A 125 8.64 17.82 -7.82
CA MET A 125 9.40 17.12 -6.79
C MET A 125 10.87 16.90 -7.17
N GLU A 126 11.17 16.58 -8.43
CA GLU A 126 12.55 16.45 -8.92
C GLU A 126 13.27 17.80 -8.92
N GLY A 127 12.62 18.86 -9.40
CA GLY A 127 13.15 20.22 -9.39
C GLY A 127 13.49 20.71 -7.97
N LEU A 128 12.66 20.40 -6.97
CA LEU A 128 12.90 20.76 -5.56
C LEU A 128 14.18 20.11 -4.98
N LYS A 129 14.64 18.96 -5.50
CA LYS A 129 15.91 18.33 -5.07
C LYS A 129 17.13 19.19 -5.37
N ASN A 130 17.02 20.17 -6.28
CA ASN A 130 18.12 21.08 -6.65
C ASN A 130 18.25 22.31 -5.75
N TYR A 131 17.36 22.49 -4.76
CA TYR A 131 17.32 23.66 -3.87
C TYR A 131 17.97 23.41 -2.49
N GLY A 132 18.68 22.29 -2.31
CA GLY A 132 19.49 22.06 -1.11
C GLY A 132 18.71 21.96 0.20
N ILE A 133 17.44 21.55 0.15
CA ILE A 133 16.61 21.32 1.34
C ILE A 133 17.33 20.34 2.28
N GLY A 134 17.54 20.75 3.54
CA GLY A 134 18.31 20.02 4.56
C GLY A 134 19.82 19.91 4.32
N ALA A 135 20.40 20.52 3.29
CA ALA A 135 21.83 20.39 2.99
C ALA A 135 22.76 21.00 4.05
N THR A 136 22.24 21.89 4.91
CA THR A 136 22.96 22.48 6.06
C THR A 136 22.46 21.94 7.40
N SER A 137 21.65 20.88 7.40
CA SER A 137 21.10 20.33 8.65
C SER A 137 22.19 19.63 9.45
N GLN A 138 22.27 19.95 10.74
CA GLN A 138 23.08 19.19 11.70
C GLN A 138 22.28 18.01 12.30
N GLN A 139 20.95 18.04 12.20
CA GLN A 139 20.05 17.05 12.79
C GLN A 139 19.61 15.97 11.79
N LEU A 140 19.55 16.31 10.50
CA LEU A 140 19.10 15.40 9.44
C LEU A 140 20.27 14.93 8.57
N LYS A 141 20.34 13.63 8.29
CA LYS A 141 21.26 13.06 7.28
C LYS A 141 20.84 13.36 5.83
N LYS A 142 19.58 13.74 5.64
CA LYS A 142 18.92 14.06 4.36
C LYS A 142 17.78 15.04 4.64
N GLY A 143 17.60 16.06 3.79
CA GLY A 143 16.44 16.94 3.88
C GLY A 143 15.12 16.19 3.71
N GLN A 144 14.04 16.83 4.13
CA GLN A 144 12.70 16.25 4.12
C GLN A 144 11.78 17.04 3.18
N LEU A 145 11.02 16.33 2.35
CA LEU A 145 9.94 16.86 1.52
C LEU A 145 8.65 16.16 1.90
N VAL A 146 7.56 16.91 2.03
CA VAL A 146 6.22 16.35 2.19
C VAL A 146 5.37 16.93 1.08
N ILE A 147 4.66 16.07 0.35
CA ILE A 147 3.60 16.49 -0.58
C ILE A 147 2.26 16.06 0.00
N ILE A 148 1.34 17.01 0.13
CA ILE A 148 -0.05 16.77 0.52
C ILE A 148 -0.91 17.26 -0.63
N ALA A 149 -1.70 16.38 -1.24
CA ALA A 149 -2.50 16.67 -2.43
C ALA A 149 -3.97 16.29 -2.23
N ASP A 150 -4.82 17.30 -2.08
CA ASP A 150 -6.28 17.15 -2.07
C ASP A 150 -6.84 17.51 -3.45
N ALA A 151 -6.68 16.55 -4.37
CA ALA A 151 -7.03 16.69 -5.78
C ALA A 151 -7.45 15.34 -6.36
N CYS A 152 -8.31 15.39 -7.39
CA CYS A 152 -8.64 14.22 -8.19
C CYS A 152 -7.40 13.64 -8.85
N ARG A 153 -7.47 12.34 -9.15
CA ARG A 153 -6.47 11.62 -9.94
C ARG A 153 -7.17 10.77 -11.01
N ASN A 154 -8.22 11.33 -11.61
CA ASN A 154 -8.96 10.66 -12.67
C ASN A 154 -8.18 10.70 -13.99
N VAL A 155 -8.48 9.75 -14.87
CA VAL A 155 -7.95 9.70 -16.24
C VAL A 155 -8.96 10.34 -17.18
N HIS A 156 -9.15 11.65 -17.06
CA HIS A 156 -10.04 12.41 -17.94
C HIS A 156 -9.42 12.59 -19.34
N GLN A 157 -10.25 12.74 -20.38
CA GLN A 157 -9.75 12.92 -21.77
C GLN A 157 -8.86 14.16 -21.91
N ASP A 158 -9.20 15.25 -21.22
CA ASP A 158 -8.40 16.49 -21.17
C ASP A 158 -7.00 16.28 -20.58
N GLY A 159 -6.81 15.20 -19.80
CA GLY A 159 -5.53 14.79 -19.26
C GLY A 159 -4.45 14.68 -20.34
N LEU A 160 -4.80 14.26 -21.57
CA LEU A 160 -3.87 14.12 -22.69
C LEU A 160 -3.34 15.45 -23.26
N GLY A 161 -3.99 16.60 -22.99
CA GLY A 161 -3.60 17.90 -23.55
C GLY A 161 -2.53 18.66 -22.76
N PHE A 162 -2.43 18.44 -21.45
CA PHE A 162 -1.52 19.15 -20.53
C PHE A 162 -0.01 19.05 -20.86
N VAL A 163 0.77 20.06 -20.47
CA VAL A 163 2.24 20.08 -20.61
C VAL A 163 2.85 20.23 -19.23
N ALA A 164 3.45 19.15 -18.73
CA ALA A 164 3.94 19.05 -17.35
C ALA A 164 4.94 20.17 -17.00
N ASN A 165 4.50 21.18 -16.25
CA ASN A 165 5.40 22.22 -15.78
C ASN A 165 6.11 21.77 -14.49
N ALA A 166 7.44 21.76 -14.51
CA ALA A 166 8.22 21.48 -13.30
C ALA A 166 8.10 22.59 -12.24
N VAL A 167 7.63 23.79 -12.60
CA VAL A 167 7.65 25.05 -11.81
C VAL A 167 9.08 25.49 -11.44
N MET A 168 9.80 24.66 -10.69
CA MET A 168 11.20 24.83 -10.30
C MET A 168 12.14 24.48 -11.46
N THR A 169 12.98 25.43 -11.89
CA THR A 169 13.85 25.29 -13.07
C THR A 169 15.35 25.35 -12.78
N ARG A 170 15.74 25.56 -11.51
CA ARG A 170 17.16 25.64 -11.11
C ARG A 170 17.89 24.34 -11.40
N LYS A 171 18.96 24.45 -12.20
CA LYS A 171 19.97 23.41 -12.36
C LYS A 171 20.86 23.40 -11.12
N GLY A 172 21.02 22.24 -10.48
CA GLY A 172 21.81 22.08 -9.27
C GLY A 172 22.23 20.63 -9.09
N LYS A 173 23.01 20.36 -8.03
CA LYS A 173 23.29 18.99 -7.61
C LYS A 173 22.10 18.47 -6.81
N ALA A 174 21.29 17.60 -7.41
CA ALA A 174 20.16 16.96 -6.75
C ALA A 174 20.60 16.31 -5.43
N VAL A 175 19.99 16.70 -4.31
CA VAL A 175 20.19 16.04 -3.01
C VAL A 175 19.14 14.96 -2.80
N GLY A 176 19.55 13.85 -2.17
CA GLY A 176 18.61 12.80 -1.81
C GLY A 176 17.76 13.23 -0.63
N LEU A 177 16.46 13.41 -0.84
CA LEU A 177 15.49 13.73 0.20
C LEU A 177 14.88 12.45 0.81
N GLN A 178 14.35 12.58 2.03
CA GLN A 178 13.27 11.71 2.53
C GLN A 178 11.94 12.34 2.13
N THR A 179 10.96 11.53 1.75
CA THR A 179 9.69 12.03 1.20
C THR A 179 8.51 11.34 1.87
N ASP A 180 7.55 12.14 2.35
CA ASP A 180 6.18 11.67 2.58
C ASP A 180 5.29 12.13 1.42
N LEU A 181 4.35 11.29 0.99
CA LEU A 181 3.29 11.63 0.04
C LEU A 181 1.94 11.30 0.67
N PHE A 182 1.04 12.28 0.77
CA PHE A 182 -0.31 12.11 1.29
C PHE A 182 -1.30 12.59 0.23
N ARG A 183 -2.00 11.66 -0.43
CA ARG A 183 -2.93 11.98 -1.52
C ARG A 183 -4.35 11.61 -1.13
N ALA A 184 -5.29 12.50 -1.42
CA ALA A 184 -6.70 12.30 -1.11
C ALA A 184 -7.37 11.11 -1.80
N THR A 185 -6.78 10.60 -2.89
CA THR A 185 -7.39 9.52 -3.67
C THR A 185 -6.34 8.66 -4.40
N THR A 186 -6.69 7.43 -4.78
CA THR A 186 -5.86 6.51 -5.58
C THR A 186 -5.84 6.93 -7.06
N ALA A 187 -4.88 6.42 -7.83
CA ALA A 187 -4.80 6.70 -9.27
C ALA A 187 -6.02 6.11 -10.01
N GLY A 188 -6.71 6.93 -10.79
CA GLY A 188 -7.98 6.63 -11.45
C GLY A 188 -9.21 7.23 -10.75
N ALA A 189 -9.11 7.60 -9.47
CA ALA A 189 -10.23 7.99 -8.63
C ALA A 189 -10.37 9.52 -8.41
N TYR A 190 -11.48 9.92 -7.80
CA TYR A 190 -11.85 11.32 -7.53
C TYR A 190 -11.53 11.68 -6.07
N SER A 191 -11.31 12.98 -5.79
CA SER A 191 -11.39 13.53 -4.43
C SER A 191 -12.64 14.39 -4.30
N PHE A 192 -13.17 14.51 -3.08
CA PHE A 192 -14.47 15.13 -2.83
C PHE A 192 -14.36 16.42 -2.00
N GLN A 193 -15.04 17.48 -2.46
CA GLN A 193 -15.37 18.63 -1.61
C GLN A 193 -16.84 18.56 -1.17
N VAL A 194 -17.05 18.71 0.14
CA VAL A 194 -18.37 18.86 0.72
C VAL A 194 -18.87 20.27 0.41
N LYS A 195 -20.04 20.36 -0.23
CA LYS A 195 -20.70 21.64 -0.54
C LYS A 195 -21.18 22.31 0.74
N ALA A 196 -21.36 23.63 0.70
CA ALA A 196 -21.93 24.39 1.81
C ALA A 196 -23.36 23.92 2.11
N VAL A 197 -23.67 23.68 3.39
CA VAL A 197 -24.99 23.27 3.89
C VAL A 197 -25.29 24.04 5.17
N ASP A 198 -26.50 24.58 5.31
CA ASP A 198 -27.03 25.20 6.54
C ASP A 198 -26.10 26.20 7.26
N GLY A 199 -25.33 26.98 6.49
CA GLY A 199 -24.41 28.00 6.99
C GLY A 199 -23.00 27.51 7.30
N ALA A 200 -22.71 26.21 7.15
CA ALA A 200 -21.34 25.69 7.16
C ALA A 200 -20.60 26.05 5.85
N GLU A 201 -19.33 26.44 5.98
CA GLU A 201 -18.44 26.66 4.83
C GLU A 201 -18.16 25.33 4.08
N PRO A 202 -17.98 25.35 2.75
CA PRO A 202 -17.57 24.16 2.01
C PRO A 202 -16.13 23.77 2.38
N TYR A 203 -15.78 22.48 2.28
CA TYR A 203 -14.44 21.99 2.63
C TYR A 203 -14.05 20.75 1.81
N CYS A 204 -12.76 20.49 1.64
CA CYS A 204 -12.27 19.25 1.03
C CYS A 204 -12.22 18.14 2.09
N LEU A 205 -12.81 16.97 1.79
CA LEU A 205 -13.04 15.93 2.80
C LEU A 205 -11.73 15.43 3.42
N PHE A 206 -10.77 15.06 2.58
CA PHE A 206 -9.47 14.56 2.98
C PHE A 206 -8.71 15.57 3.85
N SER A 207 -8.63 16.83 3.40
CA SER A 207 -7.99 17.91 4.16
C SER A 207 -8.64 18.14 5.52
N SER A 208 -9.96 17.94 5.64
CA SER A 208 -10.65 18.07 6.93
C SER A 208 -10.25 16.95 7.91
N VAL A 209 -10.19 15.70 7.45
CA VAL A 209 -9.72 14.54 8.24
C VAL A 209 -8.26 14.72 8.66
N LEU A 210 -7.40 15.14 7.72
CA LEU A 210 -6.00 15.47 7.95
C LEU A 210 -5.85 16.56 9.03
N CYS A 211 -6.60 17.67 8.92
CA CYS A 211 -6.49 18.76 9.88
C CYS A 211 -7.00 18.35 11.28
N ASP A 212 -7.99 17.48 11.40
CA ASP A 212 -8.42 16.96 12.72
C ASP A 212 -7.27 16.21 13.43
N ALA A 213 -6.55 15.36 12.70
CA ALA A 213 -5.38 14.65 13.21
C ALA A 213 -4.22 15.61 13.55
N LEU A 214 -3.87 16.51 12.62
CA LEU A 214 -2.79 17.48 12.80
C LEU A 214 -3.03 18.44 13.97
N GLU A 215 -4.29 18.80 14.24
CA GLU A 215 -4.70 19.63 15.39
C GLU A 215 -4.66 18.86 16.73
N GLY A 216 -4.31 17.57 16.73
CA GLY A 216 -4.23 16.74 17.94
C GLY A 216 -5.59 16.33 18.51
N LYS A 217 -6.67 16.39 17.71
CA LYS A 217 -8.03 15.99 18.14
C LYS A 217 -8.24 14.48 18.13
N VAL A 218 -7.34 13.74 17.51
CA VAL A 218 -7.40 12.28 17.31
C VAL A 218 -6.34 11.64 18.20
N PRO A 219 -6.69 10.94 19.29
CA PRO A 219 -5.71 10.32 20.18
C PRO A 219 -4.81 9.29 19.47
N ASP A 220 -5.38 8.54 18.53
CA ASP A 220 -4.72 7.40 17.89
C ASP A 220 -3.52 7.79 16.98
N VAL A 221 -3.44 9.05 16.54
CA VAL A 221 -2.27 9.56 15.79
C VAL A 221 -1.13 10.07 16.68
N ILE A 222 -1.33 10.05 18.01
CA ILE A 222 -0.40 10.63 18.99
C ILE A 222 0.49 9.52 19.58
N ASP A 223 1.73 9.40 19.09
CA ASP A 223 2.74 8.56 19.74
C ASP A 223 3.19 9.22 21.06
N SER A 224 2.67 8.67 22.16
CA SER A 224 2.94 9.07 23.54
C SER A 224 3.86 8.06 24.27
N GLU A 225 4.31 7.00 23.60
CA GLU A 225 5.01 5.87 24.23
C GLU A 225 6.42 5.64 23.68
N PHE A 226 6.62 5.62 22.37
CA PHE A 226 7.84 5.13 21.73
C PHE A 226 8.68 6.22 21.06
N HIS A 227 8.07 7.32 20.63
CA HIS A 227 8.81 8.41 19.98
C HIS A 227 9.76 9.15 20.92
N PRO A 228 11.01 9.46 20.55
CA PRO A 228 11.92 10.20 21.44
C PRO A 228 11.51 11.64 21.77
N PHE A 229 10.64 12.25 20.97
CA PHE A 229 10.10 13.59 21.20
C PHE A 229 8.65 13.58 21.72
N LYS A 230 8.17 12.43 22.20
CA LYS A 230 6.78 12.21 22.65
C LYS A 230 6.27 13.26 23.67
N PRO A 231 4.97 13.62 23.63
CA PRO A 231 3.97 13.14 22.66
C PRO A 231 4.09 13.85 21.30
N VAL A 232 3.99 13.08 20.21
CA VAL A 232 4.07 13.62 18.84
C VAL A 232 2.96 13.10 17.94
N ILE A 233 2.64 13.86 16.89
CA ILE A 233 1.88 13.35 15.75
C ILE A 233 2.89 12.79 14.74
N SER A 234 3.02 11.47 14.63
CA SER A 234 3.97 10.80 13.73
C SER A 234 3.40 10.65 12.31
N ASN A 235 4.26 10.53 11.30
CA ASN A 235 3.84 10.34 9.91
C ASN A 235 3.22 8.95 9.66
N ASP A 236 3.75 7.91 10.31
CA ASP A 236 3.27 6.53 10.20
C ASP A 236 1.84 6.42 10.75
N ALA A 237 1.60 6.85 11.99
CA ALA A 237 0.26 6.81 12.59
C ALA A 237 -0.74 7.76 11.90
N LEU A 238 -0.26 8.87 11.33
CA LEU A 238 -1.07 9.76 10.50
C LEU A 238 -1.51 9.07 9.19
N ALA A 239 -0.62 8.31 8.54
CA ALA A 239 -0.96 7.56 7.33
C ALA A 239 -2.00 6.48 7.61
N ASP A 240 -1.78 5.65 8.64
CA ASP A 240 -2.70 4.58 9.04
C ASP A 240 -4.09 5.12 9.39
N TYR A 241 -4.17 6.25 10.10
CA TYR A 241 -5.44 6.92 10.41
C TYR A 241 -6.15 7.46 9.17
N LEU A 242 -5.42 8.07 8.23
CA LEU A 242 -6.01 8.60 7.00
C LEU A 242 -6.56 7.46 6.13
N ASP A 243 -5.81 6.36 6.00
CA ASP A 243 -6.24 5.16 5.25
C ASP A 243 -7.54 4.55 5.82
N ALA A 244 -7.76 4.63 7.14
CA ALA A 244 -8.97 4.13 7.79
C ALA A 244 -10.15 5.12 7.82
N GLU A 245 -9.91 6.39 8.16
CA GLU A 245 -10.98 7.37 8.45
C GLU A 245 -11.51 8.05 7.18
N VAL A 246 -10.68 8.25 6.15
CA VAL A 246 -11.13 8.92 4.90
C VAL A 246 -12.21 8.11 4.17
N PRO A 247 -12.07 6.78 3.94
CA PRO A 247 -13.13 5.99 3.33
C PRO A 247 -14.41 5.96 4.17
N LYS A 248 -14.27 5.90 5.50
CA LYS A 248 -15.41 5.91 6.43
C LYS A 248 -16.22 7.20 6.32
N ARG A 249 -15.58 8.38 6.40
CA ARG A 249 -16.30 9.67 6.26
C ARG A 249 -16.82 9.91 4.85
N ALA A 250 -16.19 9.35 3.81
CA ALA A 250 -16.74 9.38 2.45
C ALA A 250 -18.04 8.57 2.37
N ALA A 251 -18.06 7.35 2.94
CA ALA A 251 -19.25 6.49 2.96
C ALA A 251 -20.44 7.12 3.72
N GLU A 252 -20.18 7.85 4.81
CA GLU A 252 -21.19 8.65 5.53
C GLU A 252 -21.87 9.71 4.63
N LEU A 253 -21.12 10.25 3.66
CA LEU A 253 -21.60 11.20 2.65
C LEU A 253 -22.16 10.52 1.37
N LYS A 254 -22.13 9.18 1.31
CA LYS A 254 -22.47 8.35 0.13
C LYS A 254 -21.53 8.51 -1.05
N GLU A 255 -20.28 8.86 -0.77
CA GLU A 255 -19.19 9.00 -1.73
C GLU A 255 -18.13 7.91 -1.49
N THR A 256 -17.24 7.68 -2.47
CA THR A 256 -16.10 6.76 -2.33
C THR A 256 -14.80 7.53 -2.46
N MET A 257 -13.93 7.44 -1.44
CA MET A 257 -12.56 7.94 -1.48
C MET A 257 -11.62 6.94 -0.78
N GLU A 258 -10.51 6.60 -1.44
CA GLU A 258 -9.44 5.78 -0.89
C GLU A 258 -8.13 6.57 -1.04
N PRO A 259 -7.47 7.02 0.03
CA PRO A 259 -6.25 7.80 -0.10
C PRO A 259 -5.05 6.94 -0.58
N ASP A 260 -4.01 7.59 -1.11
CA ASP A 260 -2.71 6.98 -1.47
C ASP A 260 -1.63 7.64 -0.61
N ASN A 261 -1.46 7.11 0.60
CA ASN A 261 -0.54 7.60 1.61
C ASN A 261 0.78 6.80 1.61
N GLN A 262 1.90 7.51 1.72
CA GLN A 262 3.25 6.94 1.70
C GLN A 262 4.13 7.68 2.71
N ALA A 263 4.20 7.18 3.93
CA ALA A 263 5.12 7.64 4.96
C ALA A 263 6.56 7.16 4.65
N GLY A 264 7.46 8.08 4.32
CA GLY A 264 8.84 7.78 3.92
C GLY A 264 9.90 8.62 4.64
N ILE A 265 9.50 9.62 5.43
CA ILE A 265 10.33 10.26 6.44
C ILE A 265 10.61 9.25 7.57
N ARG A 266 11.87 9.18 8.00
CA ARG A 266 12.32 8.19 8.98
C ARG A 266 12.50 8.77 10.37
N ALA A 267 12.30 7.92 11.38
CA ALA A 267 12.61 8.22 12.77
C ALA A 267 14.04 8.75 12.95
N PHE A 268 14.30 9.67 13.90
CA PHE A 268 13.36 10.21 14.90
C PHE A 268 12.71 11.55 14.49
N HIS A 269 12.94 12.03 13.27
CA HIS A 269 12.41 13.30 12.78
C HIS A 269 11.18 13.12 11.87
N ASN A 270 10.34 12.13 12.18
CA ASN A 270 9.14 11.75 11.43
C ASN A 270 7.83 12.23 12.09
N TYR A 271 7.89 13.39 12.76
CA TYR A 271 6.75 14.03 13.42
C TYR A 271 6.30 15.30 12.69
N TYR A 272 5.01 15.61 12.75
CA TYR A 272 4.41 16.86 12.26
C TYR A 272 4.41 17.95 13.33
N ASP A 273 3.88 17.66 14.51
CA ASP A 273 3.99 18.49 15.72
C ASP A 273 4.53 17.69 16.91
N ILE A 274 5.11 18.40 17.88
CA ILE A 274 5.40 17.91 19.23
C ILE A 274 4.33 18.57 20.10
N LEU A 275 3.42 17.75 20.61
CA LEU A 275 2.35 18.22 21.45
C LEU A 275 2.92 18.48 22.85
N ARG A 276 2.48 19.55 23.49
CA ARG A 276 2.70 19.67 24.93
C ARG A 276 1.84 18.60 25.60
N PRO A 277 2.36 17.82 26.55
CA PRO A 277 1.46 17.15 27.48
C PRO A 277 0.58 18.23 28.09
N GLY A 278 -0.74 18.05 28.00
CA GLY A 278 -1.68 18.94 28.68
C GLY A 278 -1.37 18.98 30.18
N PRO A 279 -1.94 19.93 30.94
CA PRO A 279 -1.92 19.81 32.40
C PRO A 279 -2.41 18.41 32.74
N VAL A 280 -1.55 17.59 33.35
CA VAL A 280 -1.84 16.19 33.61
C VAL A 280 -3.08 16.16 34.50
N VAL A 281 -4.23 15.84 33.90
CA VAL A 281 -5.43 15.55 34.67
C VAL A 281 -5.09 14.25 35.38
N PRO A 282 -4.92 14.25 36.71
CA PRO A 282 -4.47 13.06 37.42
C PRO A 282 -5.47 11.95 37.12
N PRO A 283 -5.00 10.71 36.81
CA PRO A 283 -5.87 9.63 36.36
C PRO A 283 -7.03 9.43 37.33
N ILE A 284 -8.15 8.89 36.83
CA ILE A 284 -9.36 8.68 37.63
C ILE A 284 -9.05 7.90 38.93
N GLN A 285 -8.04 7.03 38.91
CA GLN A 285 -7.55 6.32 40.11
C GLN A 285 -6.85 7.24 41.13
N GLU A 286 -6.09 8.26 40.73
CA GLU A 286 -5.54 9.26 41.65
C GLU A 286 -6.62 10.20 42.17
N GLN A 287 -7.61 10.58 41.35
CA GLN A 287 -8.77 11.35 41.83
C GLN A 287 -9.62 10.53 42.81
N GLN A 288 -9.82 9.24 42.54
CA GLN A 288 -10.48 8.30 43.45
C GLN A 288 -9.64 8.06 44.71
N GLN A 289 -8.30 8.00 44.63
CA GLN A 289 -7.44 7.91 45.81
C GLN A 289 -7.46 9.20 46.63
N GLN A 290 -7.50 10.38 46.00
CA GLN A 290 -7.65 11.65 46.71
C GLN A 290 -9.02 11.79 47.37
N GLN A 291 -10.10 11.35 46.71
CA GLN A 291 -11.43 11.25 47.33
C GLN A 291 -11.46 10.21 48.45
N GLN A 292 -10.83 9.05 48.29
CA GLN A 292 -10.71 8.03 49.34
C GLN A 292 -9.85 8.52 50.51
N GLN A 293 -8.78 9.29 50.28
CA GLN A 293 -7.98 9.89 51.34
C GLN A 293 -8.76 10.98 52.08
N GLN A 294 -9.54 11.81 51.40
CA GLN A 294 -10.44 12.78 52.05
C GLN A 294 -11.54 12.08 52.87
N GLN A 295 -12.13 11.01 52.35
CA GLN A 295 -13.09 10.19 53.10
C GLN A 295 -12.44 9.46 54.29
N GLN A 296 -11.21 8.95 54.15
CA GLN A 296 -10.45 8.33 55.25
C GLN A 296 -10.04 9.34 56.32
N GLN A 297 -9.69 10.57 55.96
CA GLN A 297 -9.43 11.64 56.91
C GLN A 297 -10.70 12.06 57.67
N GLN A 298 -11.87 12.09 57.01
CA GLN A 298 -13.14 12.28 57.71
C GLN A 298 -13.52 11.10 58.62
N GLN A 299 -13.18 9.86 58.25
CA GLN A 299 -13.42 8.66 59.07
C GLN A 299 -12.37 8.42 60.17
N GLN A 300 -11.24 9.13 60.17
CA GLN A 300 -10.22 9.03 61.22
C GLN A 300 -10.58 9.82 62.50
N GLY A 301 -11.64 10.63 62.50
CA GLY A 301 -12.08 11.39 63.67
C GLY A 301 -12.61 10.55 64.84
N ASP A 302 -13.21 9.38 64.56
CA ASP A 302 -14.01 8.61 65.54
C ASP A 302 -13.46 7.21 65.91
N ARG A 303 -12.17 6.94 65.65
CA ARG A 303 -11.55 5.67 66.08
C ARG A 303 -10.87 5.78 67.45
N VAL A 304 -11.57 5.33 68.49
CA VAL A 304 -10.98 5.06 69.81
C VAL A 304 -10.12 3.80 69.74
N THR A 305 -8.80 3.95 69.82
CA THR A 305 -7.86 2.83 69.89
C THR A 305 -7.82 2.26 71.30
N LEU A 306 -8.23 1.00 71.50
CA LEU A 306 -8.07 0.32 72.79
C LEU A 306 -6.58 0.00 73.05
N PRO A 307 -6.07 0.20 74.28
CA PRO A 307 -4.73 -0.24 74.65
C PRO A 307 -4.53 -1.75 74.46
N VAL A 308 -3.35 -2.14 74.00
CA VAL A 308 -2.99 -3.55 73.78
C VAL A 308 -3.19 -4.40 75.04
N THR A 309 -2.96 -3.83 76.23
CA THR A 309 -3.21 -4.46 77.53
C THR A 309 -4.67 -4.88 77.73
N THR A 310 -5.64 -4.10 77.24
CA THR A 310 -7.07 -4.43 77.30
C THR A 310 -7.40 -5.62 76.41
N VAL A 311 -6.83 -5.67 75.20
CA VAL A 311 -6.98 -6.81 74.27
C VAL A 311 -6.36 -8.08 74.86
N THR A 312 -5.19 -7.97 75.50
CA THR A 312 -4.51 -9.09 76.16
C THR A 312 -5.34 -9.68 77.31
N GLU A 313 -5.97 -8.86 78.15
CA GLU A 313 -6.78 -9.36 79.27
C GLU A 313 -8.09 -10.02 78.80
N ILE A 314 -8.73 -9.51 77.75
CA ILE A 314 -9.91 -10.15 77.12
C ILE A 314 -9.55 -11.56 76.64
N LEU A 315 -8.44 -11.71 75.91
CA LEU A 315 -7.97 -13.02 75.43
C LEU A 315 -7.62 -13.96 76.59
N ARG A 316 -7.01 -13.44 77.67
CA ARG A 316 -6.66 -14.24 78.86
C ARG A 316 -7.89 -14.74 79.62
N GLN A 317 -8.97 -13.97 79.68
CA GLN A 317 -10.23 -14.41 80.31
C GLN A 317 -10.98 -15.42 79.45
N LEU A 318 -10.97 -15.28 78.13
CA LEU A 318 -11.53 -16.28 77.20
C LEU A 318 -10.77 -17.62 77.27
N SER A 319 -9.44 -17.60 77.39
CA SER A 319 -8.63 -18.82 77.59
C SER A 319 -9.03 -19.58 78.85
N ARG A 320 -9.24 -18.86 79.97
CA ARG A 320 -9.64 -19.45 81.26
C ARG A 320 -11.05 -20.04 81.27
N ALA A 321 -11.94 -19.54 80.42
CA ALA A 321 -13.28 -20.11 80.27
C ALA A 321 -13.29 -21.47 79.57
N ASN A 322 -12.24 -21.79 78.80
CA ASN A 322 -12.19 -23.00 77.96
C ASN A 322 -11.48 -24.19 78.63
N GLU A 323 -10.73 -23.97 79.72
CA GLU A 323 -10.01 -25.01 80.48
C GLU A 323 -10.92 -25.84 81.42
N GLY A 324 -12.22 -25.52 81.50
CA GLY A 324 -13.18 -26.15 82.41
C GLY A 324 -13.89 -27.41 81.89
N PHE A 325 -13.81 -27.75 80.60
CA PHE A 325 -14.56 -28.87 80.01
C PHE A 325 -13.74 -30.15 79.87
N GLY A 326 -13.74 -30.94 80.95
CA GLY A 326 -13.12 -32.26 81.01
C GLY A 326 -13.90 -33.36 80.27
N VAL A 327 -13.16 -34.42 79.91
CA VAL A 327 -13.59 -35.59 79.12
C VAL A 327 -14.68 -36.43 79.81
N GLY A 328 -15.77 -36.80 79.10
CA GLY A 328 -16.58 -37.97 79.50
C GLY A 328 -18.03 -38.09 78.98
N LYS A 329 -18.23 -39.01 78.02
CA LYS A 329 -19.51 -39.58 77.51
C LYS A 329 -20.44 -38.68 76.64
N PRO A 330 -21.20 -39.28 75.69
CA PRO A 330 -22.04 -38.52 74.75
C PRO A 330 -23.53 -38.56 75.10
N ALA A 331 -24.18 -37.39 75.16
CA ALA A 331 -25.61 -37.21 74.87
C ALA A 331 -25.95 -35.71 74.70
N THR A 332 -26.79 -35.41 73.70
CA THR A 332 -27.57 -34.17 73.50
C THR A 332 -26.86 -32.81 73.49
N ALA A 333 -27.11 -32.03 72.45
CA ALA A 333 -26.58 -30.67 72.29
C ALA A 333 -27.03 -29.73 73.43
N PRO A 334 -26.12 -28.98 74.07
CA PRO A 334 -26.47 -27.82 74.88
C PRO A 334 -26.60 -26.56 74.01
N ASP A 335 -27.42 -25.63 74.49
CA ASP A 335 -27.77 -24.38 73.80
C ASP A 335 -26.56 -23.50 73.45
N THR A 336 -26.73 -22.67 72.42
CA THR A 336 -25.75 -21.65 72.01
C THR A 336 -25.32 -20.78 73.18
N VAL A 337 -24.01 -20.77 73.45
CA VAL A 337 -23.37 -19.80 74.33
C VAL A 337 -23.68 -18.40 73.80
N ASP A 338 -24.46 -17.62 74.56
CA ASP A 338 -24.82 -16.26 74.19
C ASP A 338 -23.63 -15.32 74.39
N ILE A 339 -22.77 -15.26 73.36
CA ILE A 339 -21.57 -14.41 73.30
C ILE A 339 -21.94 -12.94 73.53
N LYS A 340 -23.12 -12.48 73.09
CA LYS A 340 -23.59 -11.11 73.34
C LYS A 340 -23.73 -10.85 74.84
N LYS A 341 -24.33 -11.78 75.59
CA LYS A 341 -24.47 -11.67 77.04
C LYS A 341 -23.13 -11.65 77.77
N ILE A 342 -22.12 -12.40 77.31
CA ILE A 342 -20.76 -12.38 77.87
C ILE A 342 -20.10 -11.01 77.64
N ILE A 343 -20.22 -10.45 76.44
CA ILE A 343 -19.66 -9.13 76.10
C ILE A 343 -20.36 -8.02 76.91
N GLU A 344 -21.69 -8.06 77.02
CA GLU A 344 -22.45 -7.11 77.83
C GLU A 344 -22.07 -7.17 79.32
N ASP A 345 -21.84 -8.36 79.89
CA ASP A 345 -21.41 -8.51 81.28
C ASP A 345 -19.99 -7.94 81.51
N VAL A 346 -19.08 -8.10 80.54
CA VAL A 346 -17.72 -7.51 80.58
C VAL A 346 -17.79 -5.98 80.53
N PHE A 347 -18.61 -5.40 79.64
CA PHE A 347 -18.79 -3.94 79.57
C PHE A 347 -19.41 -3.39 80.86
N ARG A 348 -20.42 -4.08 81.40
CA ARG A 348 -21.13 -3.68 82.63
C ARG A 348 -20.25 -3.74 83.88
N ARG A 349 -19.37 -4.76 84.00
CA ARG A 349 -18.43 -4.90 85.14
C ARG A 349 -17.29 -3.87 85.13
N ASN A 350 -16.92 -3.36 83.96
CA ASN A 350 -15.84 -2.36 83.81
C ASN A 350 -16.34 -0.91 83.67
N ASN A 351 -17.66 -0.70 83.80
CA ASN A 351 -18.32 0.61 83.76
C ASN A 351 -18.04 1.40 82.46
N TRP A 352 -17.99 0.70 81.32
CA TRP A 352 -17.76 1.31 80.00
C TRP A 352 -19.09 1.76 79.36
N PRO A 353 -19.22 3.02 78.92
CA PRO A 353 -20.45 3.50 78.29
C PRO A 353 -20.56 3.02 76.83
N GLY A 354 -21.68 2.36 76.49
CA GLY A 354 -22.01 1.97 75.12
C GLY A 354 -23.17 0.97 75.02
N SER A 355 -23.96 1.08 73.95
CA SER A 355 -24.99 0.14 73.52
C SER A 355 -24.77 -0.20 72.05
N ILE A 356 -25.03 -1.44 71.64
CA ILE A 356 -24.87 -1.88 70.24
C ILE A 356 -26.23 -2.31 69.68
N ASP A 357 -26.75 -1.52 68.74
CA ASP A 357 -27.88 -1.92 67.89
C ASP A 357 -27.37 -2.55 66.58
N PRO A 358 -27.87 -3.72 66.17
CA PRO A 358 -27.54 -4.32 64.87
C PRO A 358 -28.33 -3.66 63.73
N PRO A 359 -27.75 -3.53 62.52
CA PRO A 359 -28.39 -2.87 61.39
C PRO A 359 -29.61 -3.65 60.84
N ALA A 360 -30.55 -2.91 60.28
CA ALA A 360 -31.83 -3.41 59.79
C ALA A 360 -31.72 -4.32 58.53
N LYS A 361 -32.74 -5.17 58.35
CA LYS A 361 -32.87 -6.12 57.23
C LYS A 361 -32.72 -5.47 55.85
N THR A 362 -31.85 -6.02 55.01
CA THR A 362 -31.83 -5.75 53.56
C THR A 362 -32.68 -6.81 52.84
N THR A 363 -33.77 -6.38 52.18
CA THR A 363 -34.59 -7.25 51.32
C THR A 363 -34.11 -7.26 49.88
N LEU A 364 -33.96 -8.45 49.30
CA LEU A 364 -33.86 -8.67 47.85
C LEU A 364 -35.26 -8.69 47.22
N PRO A 365 -35.46 -8.07 46.04
CA PRO A 365 -36.59 -8.38 45.18
C PRO A 365 -36.13 -8.89 43.80
N GLY A 366 -36.85 -9.88 43.28
CA GLY A 366 -36.88 -10.18 41.86
C GLY A 366 -38.16 -10.94 41.53
N LYS A 367 -38.88 -10.52 40.46
CA LYS A 367 -39.75 -11.35 39.61
C LYS A 367 -40.56 -10.58 38.56
N ASP A 368 -40.74 -11.27 37.42
CA ASP A 368 -41.91 -11.34 36.51
C ASP A 368 -42.40 -10.02 35.83
N LEU A 369 -42.60 -9.87 34.49
CA LEU A 369 -42.62 -10.85 33.36
C LEU A 369 -41.94 -10.40 32.01
N PRO A 370 -42.58 -9.99 30.88
CA PRO A 370 -42.23 -10.66 29.60
C PRO A 370 -41.85 -9.78 28.38
N GLY A 371 -40.96 -10.31 27.53
CA GLY A 371 -40.71 -9.82 26.16
C GLY A 371 -39.63 -10.64 25.42
N GLN A 372 -39.90 -11.07 24.18
CA GLN A 372 -38.93 -11.80 23.35
C GLN A 372 -37.77 -10.91 22.89
N VAL A 373 -36.56 -11.46 22.76
CA VAL A 373 -35.72 -11.44 21.54
C VAL A 373 -34.49 -12.34 21.73
N THR A 374 -33.90 -12.75 20.60
CA THR A 374 -32.99 -13.89 20.40
C THR A 374 -31.54 -13.71 20.88
N LEU A 375 -30.83 -14.83 21.03
CA LEU A 375 -29.39 -14.95 21.31
C LEU A 375 -28.51 -14.30 20.22
N PRO A 376 -27.23 -14.01 20.53
CA PRO A 376 -26.19 -14.83 19.90
C PRO A 376 -25.12 -15.40 20.87
N ASP A 377 -24.40 -16.40 20.34
CA ASP A 377 -23.46 -17.29 21.02
C ASP A 377 -22.11 -16.70 21.46
N LYS A 378 -21.51 -17.42 22.43
CA LYS A 378 -20.09 -17.53 22.84
C LYS A 378 -19.51 -16.49 23.83
N PRO A 379 -18.95 -16.95 24.97
CA PRO A 379 -18.27 -16.10 25.94
C PRO A 379 -16.78 -15.89 25.60
N PHE A 380 -16.30 -14.68 25.86
CA PHE A 380 -14.87 -14.36 25.95
C PHE A 380 -14.39 -14.58 27.40
N VAL A 381 -13.24 -15.20 27.60
CA VAL A 381 -12.65 -15.42 28.95
C VAL A 381 -11.18 -15.00 28.96
N PRO A 382 -10.81 -13.91 29.65
CA PRO A 382 -9.44 -13.62 30.01
C PRO A 382 -9.17 -14.10 31.45
N GLY A 383 -8.42 -15.20 31.60
CA GLY A 383 -8.16 -15.80 32.91
C GLY A 383 -6.86 -16.61 32.95
N ARG A 384 -5.78 -15.98 33.40
CA ARG A 384 -4.51 -16.64 33.71
C ARG A 384 -4.66 -17.45 34.99
N ILE A 385 -4.42 -18.77 34.93
CA ILE A 385 -4.41 -19.66 36.10
C ILE A 385 -3.06 -20.40 36.12
N ASP A 386 -2.26 -20.14 37.15
CA ASP A 386 -1.10 -20.94 37.52
C ASP A 386 -1.51 -21.88 38.67
N LEU A 387 -1.39 -23.21 38.51
CA LEU A 387 -1.38 -24.17 39.62
C LEU A 387 -0.47 -25.38 39.31
N PRO A 388 0.14 -26.01 40.34
CA PRO A 388 1.20 -27.01 40.16
C PRO A 388 0.71 -28.46 40.25
N GLY A 389 1.56 -29.41 39.83
CA GLY A 389 1.52 -30.80 40.30
C GLY A 389 1.45 -31.86 39.20
N LYS A 390 2.32 -32.87 39.30
CA LYS A 390 2.27 -34.11 38.51
C LYS A 390 1.08 -34.97 38.94
N ILE A 391 0.49 -35.73 38.01
CA ILE A 391 0.02 -37.12 38.20
C ILE A 391 -0.05 -37.81 36.82
N SER A 392 0.17 -39.12 36.81
CA SER A 392 0.33 -39.98 35.63
C SER A 392 -0.97 -40.33 34.90
N LEU A 393 -0.87 -40.81 33.66
CA LEU A 393 -1.93 -41.52 32.93
C LEU A 393 -1.60 -43.03 32.83
N PRO A 394 -2.61 -43.91 32.73
CA PRO A 394 -2.42 -45.37 32.63
C PRO A 394 -2.25 -45.86 31.18
N ASP A 395 -1.70 -47.07 31.04
CA ASP A 395 -1.49 -47.78 29.77
C ASP A 395 -2.80 -48.25 29.09
N GLY A 396 -2.74 -48.46 27.76
CA GLY A 396 -3.40 -49.62 27.14
C GLY A 396 -4.22 -49.43 25.85
N GLY A 397 -3.60 -49.71 24.70
CA GLY A 397 -4.27 -50.13 23.44
C GLY A 397 -4.70 -49.02 22.47
N GLY A 398 -4.58 -49.17 21.13
CA GLY A 398 -4.00 -50.27 20.33
C GLY A 398 -4.49 -50.23 18.87
N PHE A 399 -3.61 -50.54 17.91
CA PHE A 399 -3.81 -50.54 16.43
C PHE A 399 -4.05 -49.17 15.74
N GLY A 400 -3.44 -48.84 14.59
CA GLY A 400 -2.33 -49.49 13.87
C GLY A 400 -2.10 -48.97 12.44
N GLY A 401 -0.85 -49.00 11.95
CA GLY A 401 -0.48 -49.01 10.51
C GLY A 401 0.11 -47.73 9.88
N GLY A 402 1.34 -47.80 9.36
CA GLY A 402 1.87 -46.86 8.34
C GLY A 402 3.27 -46.27 8.57
N ALA A 403 4.32 -46.95 8.06
CA ALA A 403 5.73 -46.50 8.00
C ALA A 403 5.94 -45.27 7.07
N SER A 404 7.03 -44.48 7.11
CA SER A 404 8.20 -44.36 8.01
C SER A 404 9.05 -43.12 7.65
N SER A 405 9.68 -42.47 8.63
CA SER A 405 10.92 -41.69 8.44
C SER A 405 11.81 -41.87 9.67
N GLY A 406 13.08 -42.26 9.50
CA GLY A 406 13.92 -42.76 10.58
C GLY A 406 14.55 -41.69 11.48
N ASP A 407 14.65 -42.02 12.77
CA ASP A 407 15.36 -41.23 13.79
C ASP A 407 16.87 -41.53 13.81
N PHE A 408 17.62 -40.56 14.31
CA PHE A 408 19.08 -40.59 14.40
C PHE A 408 19.52 -41.08 15.79
N ASP A 409 20.36 -42.12 15.85
CA ASP A 409 20.86 -42.70 17.10
C ASP A 409 21.95 -41.81 17.72
N TRP A 410 21.62 -41.18 18.85
CA TRP A 410 22.51 -40.30 19.60
C TRP A 410 23.36 -41.00 20.65
N GLU A 411 23.07 -42.26 21.01
CA GLU A 411 23.91 -43.03 21.96
C GLU A 411 25.16 -43.58 21.26
N ALA A 412 25.06 -43.97 19.99
CA ALA A 412 26.21 -44.38 19.17
C ALA A 412 27.29 -43.28 19.05
N LEU A 413 26.90 -42.00 19.02
CA LEU A 413 27.84 -40.87 18.97
C LEU A 413 28.54 -40.63 20.33
N ALA A 414 27.88 -40.98 21.43
CA ALA A 414 28.39 -40.78 22.78
C ALA A 414 29.46 -41.80 23.20
N GLU A 415 29.48 -43.00 22.62
CA GLU A 415 30.59 -43.96 22.81
C GLU A 415 31.86 -43.55 22.06
N ILE A 416 31.73 -43.10 20.81
CA ILE A 416 32.87 -42.70 19.96
C ILE A 416 33.71 -41.58 20.62
N LEU A 417 33.07 -40.66 21.34
CA LEU A 417 33.73 -39.52 21.99
C LEU A 417 34.39 -39.85 23.34
N ARG A 418 34.16 -41.04 23.92
CA ARG A 418 34.81 -41.45 25.20
C ARG A 418 36.18 -42.12 24.99
N GLY A 419 36.58 -42.40 23.76
CA GLY A 419 37.76 -43.21 23.43
C GLY A 419 39.08 -42.48 23.15
N ILE A 420 39.14 -41.15 23.22
CA ILE A 420 40.33 -40.38 22.78
C ILE A 420 41.10 -39.80 23.98
N GLN A 421 42.25 -40.41 24.28
CA GLN A 421 43.29 -39.80 25.13
C GLN A 421 44.36 -39.11 24.26
N LEU A 422 44.84 -37.94 24.71
CA LEU A 422 45.99 -37.25 24.14
C LEU A 422 47.15 -37.27 25.15
N PRO A 423 48.42 -37.34 24.69
CA PRO A 423 49.58 -37.42 25.57
C PRO A 423 49.89 -36.07 26.24
N ALA A 424 50.58 -36.13 27.38
CA ALA A 424 51.06 -34.95 28.10
C ALA A 424 52.16 -34.20 27.30
N PRO A 425 52.26 -32.87 27.45
CA PRO A 425 53.27 -32.08 26.76
C PRO A 425 54.65 -32.19 27.43
N ASP A 426 55.70 -32.25 26.62
CA ASP A 426 57.09 -32.12 27.06
C ASP A 426 57.54 -30.65 27.00
N GLU A 427 58.52 -30.26 27.83
CA GLU A 427 58.90 -28.86 28.03
C GLU A 427 59.83 -28.30 26.93
N GLY A 428 59.65 -27.01 26.61
CA GLY A 428 60.74 -26.16 26.13
C GLY A 428 60.62 -25.54 24.73
N VAL A 429 61.14 -24.31 24.63
CA VAL A 429 61.31 -23.46 23.42
C VAL A 429 60.04 -22.72 22.94
N PRO A 430 60.04 -21.36 22.97
CA PRO A 430 58.91 -20.56 22.51
C PRO A 430 58.91 -20.41 20.98
N LYS A 431 57.72 -20.42 20.38
CA LYS A 431 57.51 -20.07 18.96
C LYS A 431 56.32 -19.10 18.79
N PRO A 432 56.35 -18.24 17.76
CA PRO A 432 55.64 -16.97 17.78
C PRO A 432 54.13 -17.13 17.67
N ARG A 433 53.40 -16.33 18.46
CA ARG A 433 51.96 -16.21 18.37
C ARG A 433 51.59 -15.39 17.13
N ILE A 434 51.41 -16.08 15.99
CA ILE A 434 50.61 -15.54 14.89
C ILE A 434 49.15 -15.72 15.30
N GLU A 435 48.52 -14.65 15.78
CA GLU A 435 47.06 -14.61 15.91
C GLU A 435 46.44 -14.51 14.52
N ILE A 436 46.00 -15.66 14.00
CA ILE A 436 44.98 -15.68 12.94
C ILE A 436 43.64 -15.48 13.63
N ASP A 437 43.06 -14.29 13.47
CA ASP A 437 41.68 -14.05 13.90
C ASP A 437 40.71 -14.85 13.01
N LEU A 438 40.27 -16.00 13.51
CA LEU A 438 39.29 -16.86 12.84
C LEU A 438 37.84 -16.34 13.00
N SER A 439 37.61 -15.17 13.64
CA SER A 439 36.29 -14.55 13.70
C SER A 439 35.76 -14.15 12.32
N GLU A 440 36.64 -13.89 11.34
CA GLU A 440 36.27 -13.73 9.92
C GLU A 440 35.88 -15.06 9.24
N LEU A 441 36.48 -16.18 9.65
CA LEU A 441 36.25 -17.51 9.06
C LEU A 441 35.05 -18.27 9.66
N LEU A 442 34.56 -17.86 10.83
CA LEU A 442 33.33 -18.35 11.45
C LEU A 442 32.13 -17.42 11.31
N LYS A 443 32.25 -16.31 10.57
CA LYS A 443 31.06 -15.61 10.05
C LYS A 443 30.34 -16.55 9.10
N PRO A 444 29.06 -16.88 9.33
CA PRO A 444 28.32 -17.73 8.41
C PRO A 444 28.29 -17.03 7.05
N LYS A 445 28.88 -17.65 6.01
CA LYS A 445 28.71 -17.19 4.63
C LYS A 445 27.21 -16.96 4.41
N PRO A 446 26.78 -15.79 3.91
CA PRO A 446 25.38 -15.59 3.60
C PRO A 446 25.00 -16.67 2.60
N ARG A 447 24.11 -17.59 3.02
CA ARG A 447 23.52 -18.55 2.08
C ARG A 447 22.96 -17.71 0.95
N ALA A 448 23.33 -18.05 -0.29
CA ALA A 448 22.71 -17.50 -1.48
C ALA A 448 21.24 -17.96 -1.49
N GLY A 449 20.41 -17.25 -0.73
CA GLY A 449 18.99 -17.45 -0.69
C GLY A 449 18.50 -17.20 -2.10
N LYS A 450 17.94 -18.24 -2.73
CA LYS A 450 17.14 -18.10 -3.95
C LYS A 450 15.94 -17.21 -3.64
N ARG A 451 16.14 -15.89 -3.66
CA ARG A 451 15.06 -14.92 -3.89
C ARG A 451 14.65 -15.05 -5.36
N VAL A 452 13.97 -16.14 -5.66
CA VAL A 452 12.95 -16.08 -6.71
C VAL A 452 11.93 -15.09 -6.18
N ALA A 453 11.85 -13.92 -6.81
CA ALA A 453 10.87 -12.91 -6.44
C ALA A 453 9.49 -13.42 -6.85
N ARG A 454 8.83 -14.15 -5.94
CA ARG A 454 7.43 -14.54 -6.10
C ARG A 454 6.57 -13.27 -6.06
N MET A 455 6.02 -12.89 -7.21
CA MET A 455 4.90 -11.97 -7.26
C MET A 455 3.69 -12.71 -6.71
N GLN A 456 3.36 -12.51 -5.44
CA GLN A 456 2.08 -12.91 -4.88
C GLN A 456 1.12 -11.73 -4.99
N PHE A 457 0.00 -11.95 -5.67
CA PHE A 457 -1.14 -11.05 -5.73
C PHE A 457 -2.23 -11.65 -4.85
N GLU A 458 -2.68 -10.91 -3.85
CA GLU A 458 -3.87 -11.25 -3.05
C GLU A 458 -4.95 -10.21 -3.36
N PRO A 459 -6.06 -10.59 -4.02
CA PRO A 459 -7.22 -9.71 -4.15
C PRO A 459 -7.95 -9.54 -2.81
N GLU A 460 -8.85 -8.56 -2.76
CA GLU A 460 -9.89 -8.41 -1.72
C GLU A 460 -10.55 -9.77 -1.39
N PRO A 461 -10.81 -10.16 -0.12
CA PRO A 461 -11.09 -11.55 0.26
C PRO A 461 -12.20 -12.27 -0.53
N ASP A 462 -13.29 -11.57 -0.83
CA ASP A 462 -14.42 -12.14 -1.59
C ASP A 462 -14.16 -12.15 -3.10
N ALA A 463 -13.59 -11.07 -3.66
CA ALA A 463 -13.11 -11.03 -5.04
C ALA A 463 -12.03 -12.12 -5.28
N ALA A 464 -11.20 -12.40 -4.28
CA ALA A 464 -10.18 -13.43 -4.30
C ALA A 464 -10.75 -14.84 -4.39
N ALA A 465 -11.99 -15.10 -3.94
CA ALA A 465 -12.61 -16.41 -4.08
C ALA A 465 -13.07 -16.68 -5.53
N GLY A 466 -13.68 -15.69 -6.20
CA GLY A 466 -13.98 -15.74 -7.63
C GLY A 466 -12.70 -15.84 -8.46
N PHE A 467 -11.81 -14.86 -8.31
CA PHE A 467 -10.52 -14.78 -8.99
C PHE A 467 -9.70 -16.07 -8.88
N ARG A 468 -9.55 -16.66 -7.68
CA ARG A 468 -8.79 -17.92 -7.52
C ARG A 468 -9.44 -19.10 -8.24
N ARG A 469 -10.77 -19.22 -8.25
CA ARG A 469 -11.48 -20.27 -8.99
C ARG A 469 -11.30 -20.10 -10.50
N SER A 470 -11.45 -18.88 -11.00
CA SER A 470 -11.36 -18.59 -12.43
C SER A 470 -9.92 -18.70 -12.95
N LEU A 471 -8.93 -18.29 -12.15
CA LEU A 471 -7.51 -18.56 -12.39
C LEU A 471 -7.18 -20.07 -12.37
N GLN A 472 -7.75 -20.84 -11.44
CA GLN A 472 -7.55 -22.29 -11.39
C GLN A 472 -8.13 -23.01 -12.62
N ARG A 473 -9.33 -22.61 -13.08
CA ARG A 473 -9.95 -23.11 -14.32
C ARG A 473 -9.12 -22.73 -15.55
N ALA A 474 -8.68 -21.48 -15.63
CA ALA A 474 -7.79 -21.01 -16.69
C ALA A 474 -6.47 -21.82 -16.70
N SER A 475 -5.87 -22.12 -15.54
CA SER A 475 -4.67 -22.94 -15.44
C SER A 475 -4.87 -24.35 -16.00
N GLN A 476 -5.95 -25.05 -15.61
CA GLN A 476 -6.27 -26.39 -16.13
C GLN A 476 -6.43 -26.41 -17.65
N LEU A 477 -7.11 -25.39 -18.19
CA LEU A 477 -7.29 -25.24 -19.63
C LEU A 477 -5.96 -24.91 -20.35
N ALA A 478 -5.14 -24.02 -19.76
CA ALA A 478 -3.82 -23.72 -20.28
C ALA A 478 -2.94 -24.97 -20.29
N ASP A 479 -2.89 -25.74 -19.21
CA ASP A 479 -2.13 -27.00 -19.09
C ASP A 479 -2.49 -28.00 -20.21
N ALA A 480 -3.79 -28.16 -20.51
CA ALA A 480 -4.25 -29.00 -21.61
C ALA A 480 -3.82 -28.49 -23.01
N LEU A 481 -3.55 -27.18 -23.13
CA LEU A 481 -3.12 -26.52 -24.38
C LEU A 481 -1.59 -26.39 -24.50
N LEU A 482 -0.83 -26.50 -23.41
CA LEU A 482 0.65 -26.34 -23.38
C LEU A 482 1.42 -27.27 -24.34
N HIS A 483 0.80 -28.35 -24.83
CA HIS A 483 1.43 -29.25 -25.78
C HIS A 483 1.48 -28.72 -27.23
N ALA A 484 0.70 -27.70 -27.58
CA ALA A 484 0.71 -27.12 -28.93
C ALA A 484 1.70 -25.93 -29.06
N GLU A 485 2.34 -25.80 -30.23
CA GLU A 485 3.37 -24.77 -30.50
C GLU A 485 2.81 -23.40 -30.92
N VAL A 486 1.50 -23.22 -30.81
CA VAL A 486 0.78 -22.07 -31.37
C VAL A 486 0.15 -21.28 -30.23
N PRO A 487 0.13 -19.93 -30.28
CA PRO A 487 -0.63 -19.13 -29.32
C PRO A 487 -2.07 -19.62 -29.14
N HIS A 488 -2.64 -19.41 -27.97
CA HIS A 488 -4.02 -19.75 -27.69
C HIS A 488 -4.73 -18.56 -27.04
N VAL A 489 -5.98 -18.31 -27.46
CA VAL A 489 -6.88 -17.41 -26.73
C VAL A 489 -8.02 -18.26 -26.17
N VAL A 490 -8.26 -18.11 -24.88
CA VAL A 490 -9.33 -18.78 -24.13
C VAL A 490 -10.17 -17.77 -23.37
N PHE A 491 -11.46 -18.03 -23.28
CA PHE A 491 -12.38 -17.18 -22.51
C PHE A 491 -13.60 -17.97 -22.04
N ASP A 492 -14.12 -17.59 -20.86
CA ASP A 492 -15.25 -18.26 -20.19
C ASP A 492 -16.61 -17.61 -20.48
N GLY A 493 -16.63 -16.41 -21.08
CA GLY A 493 -17.86 -15.71 -21.45
C GLY A 493 -18.48 -16.15 -22.78
N ASN A 494 -19.77 -15.82 -22.94
CA ASN A 494 -20.54 -16.01 -24.18
C ASN A 494 -20.59 -14.74 -25.06
N GLY A 495 -19.79 -13.72 -24.73
CA GLY A 495 -19.74 -12.45 -25.45
C GLY A 495 -19.29 -12.61 -26.93
N PRO A 496 -19.79 -11.77 -27.85
CA PRO A 496 -19.29 -11.73 -29.23
C PRO A 496 -17.77 -11.54 -29.29
N VAL A 497 -17.12 -12.10 -30.30
CA VAL A 497 -15.68 -11.93 -30.56
C VAL A 497 -15.46 -11.37 -31.95
N ALA A 498 -14.62 -10.35 -32.09
CA ALA A 498 -14.12 -9.93 -33.39
C ALA A 498 -12.85 -10.70 -33.73
N VAL A 499 -12.89 -11.39 -34.87
CA VAL A 499 -11.78 -12.18 -35.40
C VAL A 499 -11.43 -11.72 -36.82
N PRO A 500 -10.17 -11.82 -37.27
CA PRO A 500 -9.84 -11.53 -38.66
C PRO A 500 -10.69 -12.39 -39.62
N LYS A 501 -11.22 -11.81 -40.71
CA LYS A 501 -12.11 -12.50 -41.67
C LYS A 501 -11.52 -13.81 -42.20
N ALA A 502 -10.21 -13.87 -42.38
CA ALA A 502 -9.49 -15.08 -42.80
C ALA A 502 -9.50 -16.23 -41.76
N GLY A 503 -9.82 -15.95 -40.49
CA GLY A 503 -9.94 -16.89 -39.39
C GLY A 503 -11.38 -17.17 -38.95
N ALA A 504 -12.40 -16.52 -39.52
CA ALA A 504 -13.80 -16.66 -39.11
C ALA A 504 -14.29 -18.13 -39.11
N ASN A 505 -13.95 -18.89 -40.15
CA ASN A 505 -14.30 -20.32 -40.27
C ASN A 505 -13.47 -21.25 -39.34
N ALA A 506 -12.57 -20.70 -38.53
CA ALA A 506 -11.81 -21.42 -37.51
C ALA A 506 -12.35 -21.18 -36.08
N PHE A 507 -13.42 -20.40 -35.96
CA PHE A 507 -13.94 -19.94 -34.68
C PHE A 507 -14.76 -21.01 -33.93
N SER A 508 -14.58 -21.03 -32.61
CA SER A 508 -15.17 -21.94 -31.63
C SER A 508 -14.93 -23.45 -31.84
N ARG A 509 -14.14 -24.02 -30.92
CA ARG A 509 -14.49 -25.31 -30.30
C ARG A 509 -14.71 -25.03 -28.81
N VAL A 510 -15.76 -25.61 -28.23
CA VAL A 510 -15.93 -25.63 -26.78
C VAL A 510 -14.95 -26.66 -26.21
N LEU A 511 -14.07 -26.24 -25.31
CA LEU A 511 -13.10 -27.09 -24.61
C LEU A 511 -13.27 -26.86 -23.10
N PHE A 512 -13.66 -27.90 -22.36
CA PHE A 512 -14.00 -27.81 -20.92
C PHE A 512 -15.04 -26.71 -20.58
N GLY A 513 -15.98 -26.45 -21.49
CA GLY A 513 -17.01 -25.40 -21.34
C GLY A 513 -16.51 -23.98 -21.63
N TRP A 514 -15.27 -23.81 -22.09
CA TRP A 514 -14.70 -22.52 -22.49
C TRP A 514 -14.67 -22.39 -24.01
N ASN A 515 -14.79 -21.15 -24.48
CA ASN A 515 -14.54 -20.84 -25.87
C ASN A 515 -13.04 -20.71 -26.11
N TYR A 516 -12.60 -21.24 -27.26
CA TYR A 516 -11.19 -21.39 -27.58
C TYR A 516 -10.93 -21.07 -29.06
N VAL A 517 -9.84 -20.32 -29.32
CA VAL A 517 -9.37 -20.01 -30.67
C VAL A 517 -7.90 -20.44 -30.84
N PRO A 518 -7.60 -21.43 -31.72
CA PRO A 518 -6.24 -21.81 -32.06
C PRO A 518 -5.60 -20.76 -32.98
N SER A 519 -4.54 -20.08 -32.52
CA SER A 519 -3.96 -18.96 -33.28
C SER A 519 -3.35 -19.33 -34.63
N ALA A 520 -3.01 -20.62 -34.83
CA ALA A 520 -2.39 -21.16 -36.05
C ALA A 520 -3.07 -20.69 -37.35
N ARG A 521 -4.38 -20.42 -37.29
CA ARG A 521 -5.20 -19.98 -38.43
C ARG A 521 -5.32 -18.45 -38.54
N ILE A 522 -5.22 -17.71 -37.44
CA ILE A 522 -5.20 -16.24 -37.40
C ILE A 522 -3.79 -15.63 -37.50
N ARG A 523 -2.72 -16.43 -37.41
CA ARG A 523 -1.32 -16.04 -37.71
C ARG A 523 -0.87 -14.75 -37.00
N ASP A 524 -0.79 -14.83 -35.68
CA ASP A 524 -0.23 -13.77 -34.82
C ASP A 524 -1.08 -12.48 -34.76
N LEU A 525 -2.28 -12.48 -35.36
CA LEU A 525 -3.25 -11.38 -35.25
C LEU A 525 -3.99 -11.46 -33.90
N PRO A 526 -4.13 -10.34 -33.16
CA PRO A 526 -4.90 -10.31 -31.92
C PRO A 526 -6.40 -10.54 -32.20
N LEU A 527 -7.16 -10.84 -31.15
CA LEU A 527 -8.62 -10.91 -31.18
C LEU A 527 -9.21 -9.82 -30.27
N PHE A 528 -10.50 -9.52 -30.41
CA PHE A 528 -11.21 -8.68 -29.43
C PHE A 528 -12.43 -9.42 -28.90
N MET A 529 -12.57 -9.49 -27.58
CA MET A 529 -13.73 -10.09 -26.92
C MET A 529 -14.61 -8.99 -26.35
N ARG A 530 -15.93 -9.07 -26.58
CA ARG A 530 -16.90 -8.21 -25.89
C ARG A 530 -17.03 -8.67 -24.44
N GLN A 531 -16.69 -7.77 -23.53
CA GLN A 531 -17.00 -7.85 -22.10
C GLN A 531 -17.94 -6.69 -21.73
N GLU A 532 -18.29 -6.56 -20.45
CA GLU A 532 -19.28 -5.58 -19.96
C GLU A 532 -18.99 -4.14 -20.45
N HIS A 533 -17.76 -3.66 -20.22
CA HIS A 533 -17.38 -2.27 -20.45
C HIS A 533 -16.85 -1.97 -21.86
N GLY A 534 -16.71 -2.96 -22.74
CA GLY A 534 -16.17 -2.73 -24.08
C GLY A 534 -15.61 -3.99 -24.75
N TRP A 535 -14.66 -3.78 -25.65
CA TRP A 535 -14.00 -4.81 -26.42
C TRP A 535 -12.53 -4.93 -26.04
N THR A 536 -12.20 -5.99 -25.28
CA THR A 536 -10.85 -6.21 -24.73
C THR A 536 -9.98 -6.93 -25.74
N LEU A 537 -8.79 -6.38 -26.02
CA LEU A 537 -7.80 -6.96 -26.92
C LEU A 537 -7.14 -8.19 -26.28
N ALA A 538 -7.33 -9.35 -26.91
CA ALA A 538 -6.67 -10.60 -26.56
C ALA A 538 -5.39 -10.78 -27.42
N PRO A 539 -4.19 -10.69 -26.84
CA PRO A 539 -2.95 -10.80 -27.58
C PRO A 539 -2.68 -12.25 -28.01
N CYS A 540 -2.15 -12.44 -29.22
CA CYS A 540 -1.81 -13.76 -29.76
C CYS A 540 -0.29 -13.96 -29.83
N LEU A 541 0.38 -13.87 -28.68
CA LEU A 541 1.84 -14.01 -28.58
C LEU A 541 2.29 -15.48 -28.68
N ARG A 542 3.38 -15.72 -29.42
CA ARG A 542 3.96 -17.06 -29.56
C ARG A 542 4.24 -17.68 -28.19
N ASN A 543 4.03 -19.00 -28.07
CA ASN A 543 4.21 -19.75 -26.83
C ASN A 543 3.42 -19.21 -25.63
N THR A 544 2.31 -18.49 -25.84
CA THR A 544 1.50 -17.89 -24.77
C THR A 544 0.04 -18.30 -24.88
N VAL A 545 -0.58 -18.64 -23.76
CA VAL A 545 -2.04 -18.77 -23.61
C VAL A 545 -2.57 -17.47 -23.02
N SER A 546 -3.41 -16.73 -23.74
CA SER A 546 -4.10 -15.54 -23.25
C SER A 546 -5.49 -15.92 -22.76
N ALA A 547 -5.81 -15.63 -21.51
CA ALA A 547 -7.11 -15.85 -20.90
C ALA A 547 -7.81 -14.54 -20.57
N LEU A 548 -9.09 -14.45 -20.93
CA LEU A 548 -9.98 -13.34 -20.60
C LEU A 548 -11.14 -13.91 -19.79
N LEU A 549 -11.45 -13.28 -18.66
CA LEU A 549 -12.42 -13.78 -17.68
C LEU A 549 -13.62 -12.84 -17.63
N GLU A 550 -14.85 -13.37 -17.70
CA GLU A 550 -16.08 -12.58 -17.61
C GLU A 550 -16.21 -11.89 -16.23
N GLU A 551 -15.70 -12.52 -15.17
CA GLU A 551 -15.58 -11.93 -13.83
C GLU A 551 -14.55 -10.78 -13.74
N LEU A 552 -13.70 -10.58 -14.76
CA LEU A 552 -12.65 -9.55 -14.82
C LEU A 552 -12.74 -8.77 -16.15
N PRO A 553 -13.75 -7.92 -16.34
CA PRO A 553 -13.93 -7.15 -17.57
C PRO A 553 -12.76 -6.19 -17.80
N GLY A 554 -12.13 -6.27 -18.96
CA GLY A 554 -10.99 -5.43 -19.33
C GLY A 554 -9.63 -5.96 -18.90
N GLU A 555 -9.56 -7.14 -18.29
CA GLU A 555 -8.32 -7.75 -17.79
C GLU A 555 -7.87 -8.90 -18.70
N VAL A 556 -6.55 -8.99 -18.95
CA VAL A 556 -5.95 -10.08 -19.73
C VAL A 556 -4.86 -10.77 -18.93
N LEU A 557 -5.03 -12.08 -18.74
CA LEU A 557 -4.04 -12.96 -18.11
C LEU A 557 -3.25 -13.67 -19.22
N MET A 558 -1.93 -13.75 -19.12
CA MET A 558 -1.09 -14.47 -20.08
C MET A 558 -0.30 -15.57 -19.38
N ARG A 559 -0.27 -16.79 -19.92
CA ARG A 559 0.55 -17.89 -19.40
C ARG A 559 1.56 -18.36 -20.46
N PRO A 560 2.86 -18.09 -20.26
CA PRO A 560 3.93 -18.60 -21.13
C PRO A 560 4.07 -20.12 -21.04
N ARG A 561 4.43 -20.77 -22.15
CA ARG A 561 4.31 -22.22 -22.33
C ARG A 561 5.08 -23.06 -21.31
N TYR A 562 6.29 -22.62 -20.96
CA TYR A 562 7.19 -23.40 -20.09
C TYR A 562 7.09 -23.02 -18.62
N PHE A 563 6.11 -22.20 -18.24
CA PHE A 563 6.02 -21.60 -16.90
C PHE A 563 4.64 -21.84 -16.27
N GLY A 564 4.65 -22.14 -14.97
CA GLY A 564 3.44 -22.41 -14.19
C GLY A 564 2.62 -21.15 -13.88
N ASP A 565 3.29 -19.99 -13.86
CA ASP A 565 2.74 -18.74 -13.35
C ASP A 565 2.06 -17.91 -14.47
N TRP A 566 1.00 -17.20 -14.09
CA TRP A 566 0.32 -16.23 -14.95
C TRP A 566 1.03 -14.87 -14.89
N ASP A 567 1.40 -14.34 -16.05
CA ASP A 567 1.75 -12.94 -16.24
C ASP A 567 0.48 -12.10 -16.33
N VAL A 568 0.29 -11.28 -15.30
CA VAL A 568 -0.83 -10.36 -15.13
C VAL A 568 -0.50 -8.95 -15.60
N SER A 569 0.56 -8.71 -16.40
CA SER A 569 0.97 -7.33 -16.75
C SER A 569 -0.07 -6.52 -17.54
N LEU A 570 -1.10 -7.17 -18.09
CA LEU A 570 -2.23 -6.55 -18.79
C LEU A 570 -3.49 -6.52 -17.90
N SER A 571 -3.35 -6.73 -16.60
CA SER A 571 -4.39 -6.57 -15.58
C SER A 571 -4.21 -5.22 -14.89
N SER A 572 -5.27 -4.40 -14.81
CA SER A 572 -5.30 -3.21 -13.97
C SER A 572 -5.19 -3.56 -12.48
N GLY A 573 -5.68 -4.74 -12.10
CA GLY A 573 -5.47 -5.34 -10.77
C GLY A 573 -4.01 -5.70 -10.45
N ALA A 574 -3.12 -5.75 -11.45
CA ALA A 574 -1.69 -5.95 -11.24
C ALA A 574 -1.01 -4.68 -10.73
N ARG A 575 -1.27 -4.35 -9.46
CA ARG A 575 -0.41 -3.44 -8.68
C ARG A 575 1.04 -3.90 -8.89
N MET A 576 1.88 -3.05 -9.48
CA MET A 576 3.32 -3.26 -9.35
C MET A 576 3.62 -3.27 -7.85
N GLY A 577 3.98 -4.44 -7.32
CA GLY A 577 4.22 -4.59 -5.88
C GLY A 577 5.31 -3.64 -5.38
N PRO A 578 5.62 -3.63 -4.06
CA PRO A 578 6.46 -2.61 -3.41
C PRO A 578 7.89 -2.38 -3.96
N GLY A 579 8.31 -3.09 -5.01
CA GLY A 579 9.48 -2.83 -5.83
C GLY A 579 9.20 -2.06 -7.14
N ALA A 580 8.06 -1.35 -7.27
CA ALA A 580 7.81 -0.43 -8.39
C ALA A 580 9.01 0.52 -8.59
N THR A 581 9.52 0.61 -9.82
CA THR A 581 10.82 1.21 -10.11
C THR A 581 10.80 2.73 -9.97
N SER A 582 10.99 3.21 -8.74
CA SER A 582 11.07 4.64 -8.39
C SER A 582 12.33 5.36 -8.92
N ARG A 583 13.21 4.65 -9.64
CA ARG A 583 14.45 5.19 -10.21
C ARG A 583 14.71 4.64 -11.62
N VAL A 584 15.22 5.50 -12.47
CA VAL A 584 15.76 5.19 -13.81
C VAL A 584 16.75 4.02 -13.77
N SER A 585 17.66 3.97 -12.79
CA SER A 585 18.64 2.88 -12.63
C SER A 585 17.99 1.51 -12.38
N ASP A 586 16.83 1.51 -11.72
CA ASP A 586 16.16 0.30 -11.29
C ASP A 586 15.25 -0.20 -12.41
N ALA A 587 14.71 0.71 -13.23
CA ALA A 587 14.05 0.38 -14.49
C ALA A 587 14.99 -0.30 -15.50
N LYS A 588 16.24 0.18 -15.68
CA LYS A 588 17.23 -0.51 -16.55
C LYS A 588 17.46 -1.94 -16.10
N LYS A 589 17.81 -2.13 -14.82
CA LYS A 589 18.06 -3.45 -14.23
C LYS A 589 16.83 -4.37 -14.28
N LEU A 590 15.63 -3.82 -14.07
CA LEU A 590 14.39 -4.58 -14.20
C LEU A 590 14.18 -5.01 -15.67
N GLY A 591 14.39 -4.11 -16.64
CA GLY A 591 14.37 -4.42 -18.07
C GLY A 591 15.33 -5.56 -18.43
N ASP A 592 16.59 -5.46 -17.99
CA ASP A 592 17.61 -6.49 -18.21
C ASP A 592 17.20 -7.85 -17.63
N SER A 593 16.61 -7.86 -16.42
CA SER A 593 16.12 -9.08 -15.78
C SER A 593 14.89 -9.69 -16.45
N ARG A 594 13.98 -8.85 -16.98
CA ARG A 594 12.77 -9.28 -17.71
C ARG A 594 13.10 -9.81 -19.11
N ARG A 595 14.16 -9.29 -19.74
CA ARG A 595 14.57 -9.65 -21.10
C ARG A 595 15.12 -11.08 -21.24
N LEU A 596 15.38 -11.78 -20.14
CA LEU A 596 15.75 -13.20 -20.15
C LEU A 596 14.60 -14.04 -20.74
N LEU A 597 14.91 -14.97 -21.65
CA LEU A 597 13.94 -15.86 -22.31
C LEU A 597 12.80 -15.16 -23.08
N LYS A 598 12.91 -13.86 -23.40
CA LYS A 598 11.93 -13.08 -24.22
C LYS A 598 11.45 -13.76 -25.53
N GLU A 599 12.24 -14.64 -26.13
CA GLU A 599 11.85 -15.46 -27.28
C GLU A 599 10.82 -16.55 -26.94
N GLU A 600 10.77 -16.97 -25.68
CA GLU A 600 9.72 -17.79 -25.05
C GLU A 600 8.66 -16.92 -24.35
N HIS A 601 9.03 -15.71 -23.93
CA HIS A 601 8.20 -14.70 -23.26
C HIS A 601 8.11 -13.37 -24.02
N PRO A 602 7.41 -13.30 -25.18
CA PRO A 602 7.40 -12.08 -25.99
C PRO A 602 6.92 -10.84 -25.23
N ASN A 603 6.01 -11.01 -24.25
CA ASN A 603 5.52 -9.92 -23.41
C ASN A 603 6.58 -9.35 -22.46
N ASP A 604 7.43 -10.17 -21.82
CA ASP A 604 8.52 -9.64 -20.99
C ASP A 604 9.57 -8.91 -21.84
N GLY A 605 9.74 -9.31 -23.12
CA GLY A 605 10.49 -8.54 -24.11
C GLY A 605 9.88 -7.15 -24.37
N ILE A 606 8.56 -7.07 -24.54
CA ILE A 606 7.82 -5.80 -24.69
C ILE A 606 7.97 -4.92 -23.43
N ARG A 607 7.76 -5.50 -22.24
CA ARG A 607 7.89 -4.80 -20.95
C ARG A 607 9.30 -4.27 -20.73
N ALA A 608 10.33 -5.04 -21.10
CA ALA A 608 11.71 -4.57 -21.09
C ALA A 608 11.88 -3.36 -22.02
N GLY A 609 11.28 -3.37 -23.22
CA GLY A 609 11.23 -2.21 -24.12
C GLY A 609 10.67 -0.94 -23.46
N TYR A 610 9.52 -1.03 -22.78
CA TYR A 610 8.96 0.11 -22.05
C TYR A 610 9.81 0.56 -20.87
N LEU A 611 10.40 -0.36 -20.12
CA LEU A 611 11.32 -0.04 -19.01
C LEU A 611 12.60 0.64 -19.50
N TYR A 612 13.15 0.22 -20.63
CA TYR A 612 14.27 0.89 -21.29
C TYR A 612 13.88 2.28 -21.79
N ARG A 613 12.68 2.44 -22.40
CA ARG A 613 12.17 3.74 -22.84
C ARG A 613 12.02 4.72 -21.67
N PHE A 614 11.40 4.27 -20.58
CA PHE A 614 11.30 5.04 -19.32
C PHE A 614 12.68 5.42 -18.75
N ALA A 615 13.69 4.57 -18.98
CA ALA A 615 15.04 4.79 -18.52
C ALA A 615 15.97 5.51 -19.52
N GLY A 616 15.46 5.96 -20.67
CA GLY A 616 16.26 6.58 -21.74
C GLY A 616 17.34 5.67 -22.31
N ASP A 617 17.07 4.37 -22.45
CA ASP A 617 17.98 3.33 -22.98
C ASP A 617 17.49 2.83 -24.35
N ASP A 618 17.27 3.77 -25.28
CA ASP A 618 16.68 3.48 -26.60
C ASP A 618 17.49 2.45 -27.40
N ASP A 619 18.82 2.46 -27.27
CA ASP A 619 19.73 1.44 -27.78
C ASP A 619 19.30 0.01 -27.40
N ASN A 620 18.93 -0.23 -26.14
CA ASN A 620 18.49 -1.56 -25.72
C ASN A 620 17.09 -1.92 -26.20
N ILE A 621 16.24 -0.94 -26.50
CA ILE A 621 15.01 -1.20 -27.26
C ILE A 621 15.39 -1.72 -28.65
N VAL A 622 16.29 -1.05 -29.37
CA VAL A 622 16.76 -1.45 -30.71
C VAL A 622 17.44 -2.82 -30.69
N ARG A 623 18.30 -3.12 -29.70
CA ARG A 623 18.91 -4.46 -29.53
C ARG A 623 17.86 -5.53 -29.20
N THR A 624 16.82 -5.19 -28.42
CA THR A 624 15.71 -6.12 -28.12
C THR A 624 14.90 -6.42 -29.38
N ALA A 625 14.51 -5.40 -30.13
CA ALA A 625 13.76 -5.53 -31.38
C ALA A 625 14.56 -6.29 -32.46
N ASN A 626 15.85 -5.96 -32.66
CA ASN A 626 16.69 -6.67 -33.63
C ASN A 626 16.93 -8.14 -33.27
N TYR A 627 17.06 -8.47 -31.98
CA TYR A 627 17.07 -9.87 -31.55
C TYR A 627 15.72 -10.54 -31.86
N MET A 628 14.62 -9.94 -31.39
CA MET A 628 13.27 -10.51 -31.57
C MET A 628 12.89 -10.67 -33.04
N ALA A 629 13.37 -9.81 -33.94
CA ALA A 629 13.18 -9.95 -35.38
C ALA A 629 13.68 -11.28 -35.98
N GLY A 630 14.55 -12.04 -35.29
CA GLY A 630 14.93 -13.40 -35.69
C GLY A 630 13.90 -14.49 -35.32
N TYR A 631 13.08 -14.23 -34.30
CA TYR A 631 12.05 -15.15 -33.79
C TYR A 631 10.62 -14.74 -34.20
N GLY A 632 10.48 -13.45 -34.52
CA GLY A 632 9.27 -12.70 -34.85
C GLY A 632 9.15 -11.46 -33.95
N LEU A 633 9.04 -10.27 -34.57
CA LEU A 633 9.12 -8.98 -33.88
C LEU A 633 7.76 -8.58 -33.28
N PRO A 634 7.60 -8.47 -31.95
CA PRO A 634 6.34 -8.01 -31.36
C PRO A 634 6.02 -6.56 -31.73
N PHE A 635 4.73 -6.23 -31.89
CA PHE A 635 4.29 -4.92 -32.34
C PHE A 635 4.84 -3.76 -31.50
N ASP A 636 4.68 -3.83 -30.18
CA ASP A 636 5.06 -2.76 -29.25
C ASP A 636 6.58 -2.48 -29.33
N LEU A 637 7.42 -3.50 -29.53
CA LEU A 637 8.86 -3.34 -29.75
C LEU A 637 9.18 -2.73 -31.12
N ALA A 638 8.40 -3.01 -32.17
CA ALA A 638 8.53 -2.33 -33.45
C ALA A 638 8.20 -0.83 -33.29
N ALA A 639 7.06 -0.51 -32.67
CA ALA A 639 6.61 0.87 -32.46
C ALA A 639 7.59 1.69 -31.60
N LEU A 640 8.28 1.06 -30.65
CA LEU A 640 9.29 1.70 -29.80
C LEU A 640 10.67 1.92 -30.48
N SER A 641 10.98 1.26 -31.60
CA SER A 641 12.36 1.22 -32.14
C SER A 641 12.53 1.35 -33.65
N ALA A 642 11.46 1.22 -34.42
CA ALA A 642 11.55 1.24 -35.88
C ALA A 642 11.75 2.66 -36.42
N THR A 643 12.64 2.78 -37.41
CA THR A 643 12.83 4.01 -38.20
C THR A 643 11.68 4.28 -39.17
N ALA A 644 10.94 3.23 -39.54
CA ALA A 644 9.71 3.31 -40.32
C ALA A 644 8.86 2.06 -40.05
N MET A 645 7.53 2.22 -40.06
CA MET A 645 6.56 1.13 -40.03
C MET A 645 5.51 1.39 -41.10
N THR A 646 5.09 0.32 -41.80
CA THR A 646 4.08 0.38 -42.86
C THR A 646 3.06 -0.74 -42.70
N TRP A 647 1.77 -0.39 -42.80
CA TRP A 647 0.67 -1.32 -42.85
C TRP A 647 0.36 -1.60 -44.33
N GLN A 648 0.36 -2.87 -44.74
CA GLN A 648 0.10 -3.23 -46.13
C GLN A 648 -0.77 -4.49 -46.22
N GLN A 649 -1.61 -4.54 -47.24
CA GLN A 649 -2.31 -5.77 -47.59
C GLN A 649 -1.46 -6.64 -48.53
N ARG A 650 -1.28 -7.92 -48.18
CA ARG A 650 -0.73 -8.95 -49.08
C ARG A 650 -1.68 -10.14 -49.11
N ASN A 651 -2.04 -10.59 -50.32
CA ASN A 651 -2.96 -11.72 -50.53
C ASN A 651 -4.29 -11.57 -49.75
N GLY A 652 -4.86 -10.36 -49.73
CA GLY A 652 -6.10 -10.05 -49.00
C GLY A 652 -5.98 -10.08 -47.47
N ARG A 653 -4.77 -9.95 -46.92
CA ARG A 653 -4.51 -9.91 -45.46
C ARG A 653 -3.63 -8.73 -45.11
N TRP A 654 -3.99 -8.00 -44.06
CA TRP A 654 -3.12 -6.99 -43.47
C TRP A 654 -1.89 -7.62 -42.81
N GLN A 655 -0.76 -6.94 -42.94
CA GLN A 655 0.48 -7.19 -42.21
C GLN A 655 1.18 -5.87 -41.93
N VAL A 656 2.00 -5.83 -40.88
CA VAL A 656 2.86 -4.69 -40.57
C VAL A 656 4.32 -5.07 -40.83
N ILE A 657 5.03 -4.16 -41.48
CA ILE A 657 6.45 -4.27 -41.82
C ILE A 657 7.20 -3.10 -41.18
N ALA A 658 8.32 -3.40 -40.52
CA ALA A 658 9.16 -2.43 -39.81
C ALA A 658 10.60 -2.41 -40.35
N ASP A 659 11.21 -1.22 -40.33
CA ASP A 659 12.62 -1.01 -40.60
C ASP A 659 13.36 -0.68 -39.30
N LEU A 660 14.14 -1.64 -38.79
CA LEU A 660 14.92 -1.47 -37.56
C LEU A 660 16.28 -0.80 -37.85
N PRO A 661 16.70 0.19 -37.05
CA PRO A 661 18.02 0.79 -37.17
C PRO A 661 19.12 -0.18 -36.77
N ALA A 662 20.35 0.17 -37.15
CA ALA A 662 21.55 -0.44 -36.59
C ALA A 662 21.76 0.04 -35.15
N VAL A 663 22.50 -0.74 -34.36
CA VAL A 663 22.92 -0.35 -33.02
C VAL A 663 24.29 -0.98 -32.74
N GLU A 664 25.19 -0.16 -32.20
CA GLU A 664 26.55 -0.60 -31.87
C GLU A 664 26.59 -1.50 -30.64
N ALA A 665 27.75 -2.08 -30.37
CA ALA A 665 27.97 -2.85 -29.16
C ALA A 665 27.97 -1.94 -27.91
N ASP A 666 27.42 -2.43 -26.80
CA ASP A 666 27.53 -1.79 -25.50
C ASP A 666 28.78 -2.33 -24.78
N THR A 667 29.47 -1.48 -24.01
CA THR A 667 30.65 -1.87 -23.21
C THR A 667 30.33 -2.07 -21.74
N ASP A 668 29.08 -1.92 -21.31
CA ASP A 668 28.64 -2.19 -19.94
C ASP A 668 28.66 -3.70 -19.61
N GLU A 669 29.83 -4.19 -19.16
CA GLU A 669 30.04 -5.59 -18.71
C GLU A 669 29.12 -6.03 -17.57
N SER A 670 28.39 -5.12 -16.90
CA SER A 670 27.39 -5.50 -15.89
C SER A 670 26.10 -6.06 -16.48
N ARG A 671 25.90 -5.92 -17.80
CA ARG A 671 24.73 -6.39 -18.55
C ARG A 671 24.95 -7.79 -19.14
N PRO A 672 23.87 -8.56 -19.39
CA PRO A 672 23.97 -9.81 -20.14
C PRO A 672 24.52 -9.59 -21.56
N TYR A 673 25.33 -10.52 -22.07
CA TYR A 673 26.01 -10.43 -23.37
C TYR A 673 25.13 -9.95 -24.55
N TYR A 674 23.86 -10.38 -24.62
CA TYR A 674 22.94 -9.99 -25.70
C TYR A 674 22.37 -8.55 -25.58
N ALA A 675 22.48 -7.91 -24.42
CA ALA A 675 22.22 -6.48 -24.24
C ALA A 675 23.40 -5.62 -24.72
N ASN A 676 24.56 -6.26 -24.92
CA ASN A 676 25.80 -5.62 -25.39
C ASN A 676 26.11 -5.93 -26.86
N ALA A 677 25.36 -6.81 -27.50
CA ALA A 677 25.58 -7.20 -28.89
C ALA A 677 25.21 -6.06 -29.86
N ALA A 678 26.10 -5.80 -30.82
CA ALA A 678 25.81 -4.97 -31.98
C ALA A 678 24.82 -5.68 -32.92
N PHE A 679 23.97 -4.90 -33.61
CA PHE A 679 23.12 -5.40 -34.70
C PHE A 679 23.16 -4.45 -35.89
N ALA A 680 23.38 -5.00 -37.08
CA ALA A 680 23.19 -4.25 -38.33
C ALA A 680 21.69 -3.93 -38.54
N ALA A 681 21.43 -2.81 -39.23
CA ALA A 681 20.07 -2.39 -39.57
C ALA A 681 19.33 -3.49 -40.36
N ARG A 682 18.04 -3.68 -40.06
CA ARG A 682 17.19 -4.68 -40.72
C ARG A 682 16.04 -4.00 -41.42
N LYS A 683 15.95 -4.21 -42.73
CA LYS A 683 14.89 -3.67 -43.58
C LYS A 683 13.79 -4.69 -43.80
N SER A 684 12.55 -4.21 -43.91
CA SER A 684 11.37 -5.02 -44.20
C SER A 684 11.10 -6.19 -43.22
N VAL A 685 11.34 -6.00 -41.93
CA VAL A 685 11.07 -7.00 -40.88
C VAL A 685 9.57 -7.17 -40.69
N ARG A 686 9.07 -8.41 -40.71
CA ARG A 686 7.66 -8.69 -40.40
C ARG A 686 7.38 -8.57 -38.90
N VAL A 687 6.38 -7.75 -38.58
CA VAL A 687 5.87 -7.55 -37.23
C VAL A 687 4.77 -8.58 -36.92
N TRP A 688 4.68 -8.99 -35.66
CA TRP A 688 3.60 -9.80 -35.09
C TRP A 688 2.47 -8.91 -34.58
N GLY A 689 1.24 -9.23 -34.97
CA GLY A 689 0.07 -8.38 -34.74
C GLY A 689 -0.06 -7.22 -35.74
N LEU A 690 -1.13 -6.45 -35.59
CA LEU A 690 -1.38 -5.19 -36.32
C LEU A 690 -1.42 -3.97 -35.39
N PHE A 691 -1.48 -4.22 -34.08
CA PHE A 691 -1.76 -3.24 -33.03
C PHE A 691 -0.87 -3.55 -31.81
N PRO A 692 -0.57 -2.53 -30.97
CA PRO A 692 0.08 -2.75 -29.69
C PRO A 692 -0.82 -3.52 -28.73
N ILE A 693 -0.22 -4.26 -27.80
CA ILE A 693 -0.96 -5.00 -26.77
C ILE A 693 -1.01 -4.23 -25.44
N HIS A 694 -0.06 -3.33 -25.20
CA HIS A 694 -0.06 -2.40 -24.06
C HIS A 694 -0.66 -1.06 -24.44
N ARG A 695 -1.41 -0.43 -23.53
CA ARG A 695 -2.00 0.91 -23.74
C ARG A 695 -0.96 1.98 -24.11
N GLN A 696 0.23 1.91 -23.52
CA GLN A 696 1.35 2.81 -23.81
C GLN A 696 1.77 2.75 -25.29
N GLY A 697 1.65 1.58 -25.94
CA GLY A 697 1.96 1.42 -27.36
C GLY A 697 0.98 2.12 -28.29
N TRP A 698 -0.29 2.24 -27.87
CA TRP A 698 -1.29 2.98 -28.64
C TRP A 698 -1.08 4.48 -28.54
N GLN A 699 -0.73 4.98 -27.35
CA GLN A 699 -0.34 6.38 -27.18
C GLN A 699 0.87 6.72 -28.06
N LEU A 700 1.89 5.85 -28.09
CA LEU A 700 3.02 6.01 -29.01
C LEU A 700 2.59 6.05 -30.49
N LEU A 701 1.59 5.26 -30.91
CA LEU A 701 1.06 5.33 -32.29
C LEU A 701 0.32 6.63 -32.60
N ALA A 702 -0.34 7.25 -31.62
CA ALA A 702 -0.96 8.56 -31.79
C ALA A 702 0.11 9.64 -32.08
N ASP A 703 1.20 9.61 -31.30
CA ASP A 703 2.27 10.62 -31.31
C ASP A 703 3.39 10.35 -32.34
N ALA A 704 3.41 9.18 -32.99
CA ALA A 704 4.49 8.77 -33.89
C ALA A 704 4.34 9.33 -35.32
N ASP A 705 4.61 10.62 -35.49
CA ASP A 705 4.61 11.30 -36.82
C ASP A 705 5.61 10.73 -37.83
N HIS A 706 6.65 10.03 -37.35
CA HIS A 706 7.67 9.40 -38.18
C HIS A 706 7.27 8.01 -38.71
N LEU A 707 6.09 7.49 -38.32
CA LEU A 707 5.56 6.20 -38.76
C LEU A 707 4.32 6.40 -39.63
N ASP A 708 4.17 5.58 -40.68
CA ASP A 708 3.02 5.58 -41.59
C ASP A 708 1.83 4.85 -40.95
N VAL A 709 1.37 5.37 -39.81
CA VAL A 709 0.26 4.82 -39.02
C VAL A 709 -1.07 5.19 -39.69
N PRO A 710 -1.91 4.21 -40.08
CA PRO A 710 -3.25 4.47 -40.59
C PRO A 710 -4.06 5.38 -39.66
N GLN A 711 -4.74 6.40 -40.22
CA GLN A 711 -5.47 7.40 -39.43
C GLN A 711 -6.45 6.77 -38.43
N VAL A 712 -7.16 5.71 -38.83
CA VAL A 712 -8.08 4.96 -37.96
C VAL A 712 -7.43 4.44 -36.67
N LEU A 713 -6.13 4.14 -36.68
CA LEU A 713 -5.41 3.73 -35.48
C LEU A 713 -5.04 4.91 -34.58
N ARG A 714 -4.74 6.09 -35.16
CA ARG A 714 -4.54 7.33 -34.40
C ARG A 714 -5.85 7.77 -33.74
N ASP A 715 -6.96 7.73 -34.49
CA ASP A 715 -8.30 8.06 -33.99
C ASP A 715 -8.71 7.12 -32.84
N VAL A 716 -8.50 5.80 -33.01
CA VAL A 716 -8.81 4.82 -31.96
C VAL A 716 -7.87 4.90 -30.76
N ALA A 717 -6.59 5.24 -30.96
CA ALA A 717 -5.64 5.46 -29.86
C ALA A 717 -6.08 6.60 -28.94
N ALA A 718 -6.65 7.68 -29.51
CA ALA A 718 -7.17 8.83 -28.75
C ALA A 718 -8.44 8.49 -27.94
N GLU A 719 -9.19 7.44 -28.30
CA GLU A 719 -10.41 7.00 -27.62
C GLU A 719 -10.16 5.98 -26.48
N LEU A 720 -8.91 5.60 -26.18
CA LEU A 720 -8.60 4.54 -25.21
C LEU A 720 -8.79 4.93 -23.74
N VAL A 721 -9.65 4.18 -23.05
CA VAL A 721 -10.04 4.43 -21.66
C VAL A 721 -9.24 3.57 -20.67
N GLY A 722 -8.74 4.21 -19.60
CA GLY A 722 -8.56 3.66 -18.25
C GLY A 722 -7.61 2.47 -18.02
N ALA A 723 -7.88 1.32 -18.64
CA ALA A 723 -7.34 0.01 -18.28
C ALA A 723 -5.87 -0.21 -18.65
N ALA A 724 -5.29 -1.30 -18.12
CA ALA A 724 -3.93 -1.74 -18.44
C ALA A 724 -3.88 -2.52 -19.77
N ALA A 725 -4.82 -3.45 -19.99
CA ALA A 725 -5.12 -3.96 -21.32
C ALA A 725 -5.85 -2.91 -22.16
N VAL A 726 -5.86 -3.13 -23.47
CA VAL A 726 -6.55 -2.28 -24.42
C VAL A 726 -8.03 -2.67 -24.46
N VAL A 727 -8.89 -1.79 -23.93
CA VAL A 727 -10.35 -1.92 -23.99
C VAL A 727 -10.90 -0.84 -24.93
N LEU A 728 -11.59 -1.26 -25.99
CA LEU A 728 -12.15 -0.35 -26.99
C LEU A 728 -13.65 -0.11 -26.76
N PRO A 729 -14.17 1.12 -26.95
CA PRO A 729 -15.60 1.34 -27.12
C PRO A 729 -16.11 0.63 -28.40
N GLY A 730 -17.43 0.43 -28.49
CA GLY A 730 -18.05 -0.29 -29.62
C GLY A 730 -17.71 0.33 -30.99
N SER A 731 -17.88 1.65 -31.09
CA SER A 731 -17.55 2.47 -32.26
C SER A 731 -16.08 2.36 -32.70
N ALA A 732 -15.15 2.32 -31.75
CA ALA A 732 -13.73 2.15 -32.05
C ALA A 732 -13.44 0.80 -32.70
N LEU A 733 -13.99 -0.28 -32.15
CA LEU A 733 -13.81 -1.59 -32.75
C LEU A 733 -14.47 -1.69 -34.13
N GLU A 734 -15.67 -1.13 -34.32
CA GLU A 734 -16.35 -1.14 -35.62
C GLU A 734 -15.47 -0.53 -36.71
N ARG A 735 -14.87 0.65 -36.46
CA ARG A 735 -13.93 1.28 -37.40
C ARG A 735 -12.65 0.45 -37.63
N LEU A 736 -12.09 -0.19 -36.59
CA LEU A 736 -10.98 -1.14 -36.78
C LEU A 736 -11.39 -2.37 -37.59
N ALA A 737 -12.60 -2.88 -37.38
CA ALA A 737 -13.08 -4.08 -38.03
C ALA A 737 -13.31 -3.86 -39.52
N ASP A 738 -13.93 -2.73 -39.88
CA ASP A 738 -14.11 -2.32 -41.28
C ASP A 738 -12.76 -2.10 -41.98
N HIS A 739 -11.81 -1.40 -41.34
CA HIS A 739 -10.52 -1.11 -41.95
C HIS A 739 -9.61 -2.35 -42.05
N PHE A 740 -9.47 -3.12 -40.97
CA PHE A 740 -8.56 -4.26 -40.89
C PHE A 740 -9.21 -5.60 -41.28
N GLY A 741 -10.49 -5.60 -41.67
CA GLY A 741 -11.20 -6.79 -42.11
C GLY A 741 -11.43 -7.82 -40.99
N TYR A 742 -11.83 -7.36 -39.81
CA TYR A 742 -12.36 -8.24 -38.76
C TYR A 742 -13.85 -8.48 -39.00
N VAL A 743 -14.36 -9.60 -38.48
CA VAL A 743 -15.79 -9.92 -38.45
C VAL A 743 -16.17 -10.28 -37.02
N ILE A 744 -17.33 -9.80 -36.58
CA ILE A 744 -17.89 -10.16 -35.29
C ILE A 744 -18.62 -11.51 -35.43
N VAL A 745 -18.22 -12.45 -34.59
CA VAL A 745 -18.77 -13.80 -34.51
C VAL A 745 -19.28 -14.07 -33.10
N ASN A 746 -20.51 -14.56 -33.00
CA ASN A 746 -21.06 -15.01 -31.72
C ASN A 746 -20.51 -16.42 -31.44
N PRO A 747 -19.91 -16.68 -30.27
CA PRO A 747 -19.53 -18.04 -29.89
C PRO A 747 -20.76 -18.94 -29.86
N SER A 748 -20.57 -20.20 -30.28
CA SER A 748 -21.54 -21.27 -30.00
C SER A 748 -21.78 -21.30 -28.49
N LYS A 749 -23.04 -21.23 -28.05
CA LYS A 749 -23.36 -21.41 -26.63
C LYS A 749 -22.83 -22.77 -26.16
N ALA A 750 -22.06 -22.74 -25.08
CA ALA A 750 -21.45 -23.92 -24.48
C ALA A 750 -22.49 -24.84 -23.80
#